data_AF-A0A483JRP3-F1
#
_entry.id   AF-A0A483JRP3-F1
#
_cell.length_a   1.000
_cell.length_b   1.000
_cell.length_c   1.000
_cell.angle_alpha   90.00
_cell.angle_beta   90.00
_cell.angle_gamma   90.00
#
_symmetry.space_group_name_H-M   'P 1'
#
loop_
_entity.id
_entity.type
_entity.pdbx_description
1 polymer ?
#
loop_
_entity_poly.entity_id
_entity_poly.type
_entity_poly.pdbx_seq_one_letter_code
_entity_poly.pdbx_strand_id
1 'polypeptide(L)'
;MKNINITAKDTGVKYTVDGNQVNLNTQSVVVLHIKREDISSFSRQGNDLVLKINDGSTLTLKDFFVNDANGHHSDLVLQDDDSGALWWLEGAGTSDAHYSLISDISGLLAAGSSGGSIAPWVMAGAALLGIGAMIAGSSDKDHSSHSPNDDTDSDADSDSDSDSDSDTDPGGSESDADADSDTDSDSDSDSDSDSDSDSDSDADSDSDSDSDSDSDSDSDSDSDSDSDSVEAIPDTNSSEVVQQYGNLNGTEGNLSQLVGVSLLSTINVSLLSGSSFRFNVDNNTTEDMTVDVSGVSLLSTAGLLTSIVNLLGAGNTLTADLSVIDIATGRVVAIDAGSVSISATLLGGLVYSGTASFENLPAGSYALAISSPNSDGVLVSLINTLAGAGVATFVEATVTDSLGYSGSTVTGNVLEGSDNGDMADSGTDLTVTSVTATTAAGETFSVNGGTISVTGAYGVLTINADGSYSYQASGKAGSAGNADVFTYTITDGNGLQSTTTLTINIGQEVETAQANPDTQAYYVGNVEDNLDIQGGNVVQVAGLSLLNTVNVALPTNGFKFVVAEGTEQDVTLGVSGSTALSIALGAVTLDLILINTDTNQIVGVIKDGITATPTGFLGLSLEYAGGGEFERIGAGNYMVVISSPTTEGLIGSILNLNLGTSISMEVTDSTKYVTGNVLHTDSDGDVGDTGNGITVSSIQFGSQIETVTAGGVMINGTYGTLIIKSDGSYSYHANGTTGVGQSDVFTYTITDGLGHTSSTTLTMNIESTPPVAVDDIASLSAATAMQSVTWTQSVSNLAVPNTAVATNATSAAKVTSQNFTIAEGREVDGASITLNLSGNRTSGLSPLNGDLSGTVSLIHHVTVDGVTTDVTVWTSSLTMALDGSLLSPSSDTDTVTLNMVNGGIPLQLAAGDYTLSISHTMHAGTALSYNLSASVAGTEVLTDAHLTVGQSVAGNILDGSDANGTPDTLGSLHSGFTISGENNLGIATNWTFHSDGTVTNDTGTSASNGNAVLYGEYGILTINGQGGYTYQLNGGVNTDAITSKETFTYTLISSDGGSSTANLTIDLHPQIAGSVNDDSVHSTAYDDTFSMGAGADTLVYNLLADDNTGGNGSDIWSDFSVAQGDHIDVSALLVGWNGSSDTLGNYITLSYVGGNTVVSIDRDGTGGNTHQPATLITLQGVHINSLDELIDTNNSN
;
A
#
# COMPACT_ATOMS: atom_id res chain seq x y z
N MET A 1 -19.09 13.50 -7.05
CA MET A 1 -17.75 12.91 -6.93
C MET A 1 -17.16 13.38 -5.62
N LYS A 2 -16.53 12.50 -4.86
CA LYS A 2 -15.88 12.81 -3.57
C LYS A 2 -14.36 12.88 -3.78
N ASN A 3 -13.65 13.58 -2.91
CA ASN A 3 -12.18 13.64 -2.84
C ASN A 3 -11.48 14.20 -4.08
N ILE A 4 -11.97 15.30 -4.67
CA ILE A 4 -11.27 15.97 -5.77
C ILE A 4 -10.13 16.81 -5.20
N ASN A 5 -8.89 16.42 -5.46
CA ASN A 5 -7.70 17.09 -4.95
C ASN A 5 -7.22 18.18 -5.92
N ILE A 6 -7.04 19.40 -5.43
CA ILE A 6 -6.65 20.54 -6.26
C ILE A 6 -5.40 21.19 -5.68
N THR A 7 -4.37 21.30 -6.52
CA THR A 7 -3.12 21.98 -6.17
C THR A 7 -2.93 23.21 -7.06
N ALA A 8 -2.90 24.41 -6.48
CA ALA A 8 -2.67 25.64 -7.23
C ALA A 8 -1.20 25.72 -7.70
N LYS A 9 -0.97 25.94 -9.00
CA LYS A 9 0.39 25.93 -9.59
C LYS A 9 1.26 27.11 -9.14
N ASP A 10 0.66 28.22 -8.78
CA ASP A 10 1.36 29.46 -8.40
C ASP A 10 1.79 29.51 -6.94
N THR A 11 1.03 28.85 -6.06
CA THR A 11 1.19 28.91 -4.61
C THR A 11 1.55 27.56 -3.99
N GLY A 12 1.36 26.45 -4.72
CA GLY A 12 1.53 25.08 -4.22
C GLY A 12 0.48 24.67 -3.19
N VAL A 13 -0.51 25.52 -2.92
CA VAL A 13 -1.56 25.27 -1.91
C VAL A 13 -2.47 24.14 -2.40
N LYS A 14 -2.65 23.13 -1.55
CA LYS A 14 -3.52 21.97 -1.76
C LYS A 14 -4.83 22.15 -1.01
N TYR A 15 -5.94 21.77 -1.63
CA TYR A 15 -7.25 21.67 -0.99
C TYR A 15 -8.11 20.61 -1.69
N THR A 16 -8.99 19.98 -0.93
CA THR A 16 -9.89 18.92 -1.41
C THR A 16 -11.31 19.46 -1.48
N VAL A 17 -12.05 19.08 -2.52
CA VAL A 17 -13.45 19.47 -2.72
C VAL A 17 -14.31 18.28 -3.12
N ASP A 18 -15.57 18.32 -2.70
CA ASP A 18 -16.60 17.36 -3.12
C ASP A 18 -17.63 18.05 -4.01
N GLY A 19 -18.08 17.35 -5.06
CA GLY A 19 -19.17 17.83 -5.90
C GLY A 19 -19.17 17.28 -7.32
N ASN A 20 -20.04 17.86 -8.14
CA ASN A 20 -20.15 17.63 -9.58
C ASN A 20 -19.80 18.90 -10.40
N GLN A 21 -19.46 19.99 -9.72
CA GLN A 21 -18.97 21.22 -10.31
C GLN A 21 -17.90 21.84 -9.40
N VAL A 22 -16.73 22.12 -9.96
CA VAL A 22 -15.57 22.67 -9.25
C VAL A 22 -15.16 23.98 -9.92
N ASN A 23 -15.00 25.05 -9.14
CA ASN A 23 -14.55 26.35 -9.64
C ASN A 23 -13.06 26.54 -9.40
N LEU A 24 -12.28 26.63 -10.48
CA LEU A 24 -10.84 26.87 -10.41
C LEU A 24 -10.58 28.38 -10.42
N ASN A 25 -10.11 28.92 -9.29
CA ASN A 25 -9.82 30.35 -9.17
C ASN A 25 -8.44 30.73 -9.74
N THR A 26 -7.53 29.76 -9.83
CA THR A 26 -6.18 29.88 -10.40
C THR A 26 -5.83 28.60 -11.17
N GLN A 27 -4.77 28.66 -11.99
CA GLN A 27 -4.27 27.50 -12.72
C GLN A 27 -3.82 26.43 -11.73
N SER A 28 -4.37 25.23 -11.87
CA SER A 28 -4.22 24.18 -10.87
C SER A 28 -3.95 22.83 -11.51
N VAL A 29 -3.33 21.91 -10.78
CA VAL A 29 -3.35 20.48 -11.08
C VAL A 29 -4.53 19.88 -10.31
N VAL A 30 -5.48 19.28 -11.04
CA VAL A 30 -6.66 18.64 -10.48
C VAL A 30 -6.43 17.12 -10.53
N VAL A 31 -6.48 16.46 -9.38
CA VAL A 31 -6.36 15.01 -9.25
C VAL A 31 -7.73 14.42 -8.91
N LEU A 32 -8.19 13.46 -9.71
CA LEU A 32 -9.43 12.72 -9.51
C LEU A 32 -9.12 11.28 -9.12
N HIS A 33 -9.70 10.80 -8.03
CA HIS A 33 -9.65 9.41 -7.58
C HIS A 33 -10.67 8.59 -8.37
N ILE A 34 -10.26 8.15 -9.56
CA ILE A 34 -11.10 7.42 -10.51
C ILE A 34 -10.24 6.72 -11.56
N LYS A 35 -10.62 5.51 -11.97
CA LYS A 35 -9.90 4.78 -13.03
C LYS A 35 -10.13 5.40 -14.39
N ARG A 36 -9.14 5.30 -15.27
CA ARG A 36 -9.22 5.82 -16.65
C ARG A 36 -10.38 5.22 -17.44
N GLU A 37 -10.71 3.96 -17.18
CA GLU A 37 -11.77 3.21 -17.84
C GLU A 37 -13.17 3.63 -17.42
N ASP A 38 -13.32 4.28 -16.27
CA ASP A 38 -14.60 4.80 -15.78
C ASP A 38 -15.01 6.11 -16.48
N ILE A 39 -14.09 6.76 -17.19
CA ILE A 39 -14.38 7.99 -17.93
C ILE A 39 -14.92 7.65 -19.32
N SER A 40 -16.24 7.78 -19.50
CA SER A 40 -16.90 7.58 -20.79
C SER A 40 -16.49 8.58 -21.87
N SER A 41 -16.29 9.85 -21.48
CA SER A 41 -15.90 10.94 -22.39
C SER A 41 -15.54 12.20 -21.62
N PHE A 42 -14.72 13.04 -22.23
CA PHE A 42 -14.48 14.42 -21.79
C PHE A 42 -14.67 15.37 -22.97
N SER A 43 -15.14 16.59 -22.68
CA SER A 43 -15.40 17.60 -23.71
C SER A 43 -15.15 18.99 -23.17
N ARG A 44 -14.59 19.85 -24.01
CA ARG A 44 -14.45 21.28 -23.70
C ARG A 44 -15.77 22.01 -23.96
N GLN A 45 -16.27 22.72 -22.95
CA GLN A 45 -17.43 23.61 -23.07
C GLN A 45 -17.03 25.03 -22.67
N GLY A 46 -16.68 25.86 -23.65
CA GLY A 46 -16.17 27.21 -23.38
C GLY A 46 -14.79 27.17 -22.73
N ASN A 47 -14.69 27.71 -21.51
CA ASN A 47 -13.48 27.65 -20.68
C ASN A 47 -13.48 26.44 -19.72
N ASP A 48 -14.52 25.63 -19.75
CA ASP A 48 -14.73 24.55 -18.79
C ASP A 48 -14.38 23.20 -19.41
N LEU A 49 -13.90 22.27 -18.59
CA LEU A 49 -13.76 20.86 -18.93
C LEU A 49 -14.93 20.07 -18.33
N VAL A 50 -15.65 19.33 -19.16
CA VAL A 50 -16.80 18.51 -18.74
C VAL A 50 -16.48 17.04 -18.96
N LEU A 51 -16.45 16.27 -17.88
CA LEU A 51 -16.23 14.83 -17.87
C LEU A 51 -17.56 14.10 -17.64
N LYS A 52 -17.79 13.04 -18.41
CA LYS A 52 -18.89 12.09 -18.20
C LYS A 52 -18.33 10.76 -17.75
N ILE A 53 -18.88 10.23 -16.69
CA ILE A 53 -18.47 8.96 -16.09
C ILE A 53 -19.44 7.86 -16.55
N ASN A 54 -18.97 6.61 -16.62
CA ASN A 54 -19.76 5.46 -17.07
C ASN A 54 -21.01 5.20 -16.21
N ASP A 55 -20.99 5.63 -14.94
CA ASP A 55 -22.14 5.58 -14.02
C ASP A 55 -23.27 6.59 -14.36
N GLY A 56 -23.08 7.41 -15.41
CA GLY A 56 -24.02 8.42 -15.87
C GLY A 56 -23.87 9.78 -15.19
N SER A 57 -22.95 9.93 -14.23
CA SER A 57 -22.64 11.20 -13.58
C SER A 57 -21.79 12.11 -14.48
N THR A 58 -21.79 13.41 -14.19
CA THR A 58 -21.04 14.42 -14.97
C THR A 58 -20.31 15.36 -14.02
N LEU A 59 -19.00 15.54 -14.20
CA LEU A 59 -18.17 16.50 -13.48
C LEU A 59 -17.83 17.68 -14.38
N THR A 60 -18.03 18.90 -13.90
CA THR A 60 -17.63 20.14 -14.60
C THR A 60 -16.53 20.87 -13.84
N LEU A 61 -15.34 20.96 -14.44
CA LEU A 61 -14.25 21.81 -13.96
C LEU A 61 -14.36 23.17 -14.64
N LYS A 62 -14.82 24.18 -13.90
CA LYS A 62 -15.01 25.55 -14.38
C LYS A 62 -13.67 26.27 -14.48
N ASP A 63 -13.53 27.07 -15.55
CA ASP A 63 -12.34 27.89 -15.83
C ASP A 63 -11.03 27.08 -16.02
N PHE A 64 -11.15 25.78 -16.32
CA PHE A 64 -10.03 24.85 -16.56
C PHE A 64 -9.07 25.33 -17.67
N PHE A 65 -9.61 25.92 -18.75
CA PHE A 65 -8.85 26.40 -19.90
C PHE A 65 -8.52 27.90 -19.83
N VAL A 66 -8.68 28.55 -18.68
CA VAL A 66 -8.28 29.96 -18.52
C VAL A 66 -6.77 30.03 -18.38
N ASN A 67 -6.12 30.78 -19.29
CA ASN A 67 -4.68 30.96 -19.25
C ASN A 67 -4.27 32.05 -18.25
N ASP A 68 -3.13 31.86 -17.58
CA ASP A 68 -2.47 32.91 -16.79
C ASP A 68 -1.75 33.95 -17.68
N ALA A 69 -1.08 34.91 -17.06
CA ALA A 69 -0.30 35.94 -17.76
C ALA A 69 0.90 35.38 -18.58
N ASN A 70 1.28 34.12 -18.32
CA ASN A 70 2.40 33.41 -18.95
C ASN A 70 1.93 32.34 -19.97
N GLY A 71 0.62 32.14 -20.13
CA GLY A 71 0.03 31.21 -21.09
C GLY A 71 -0.25 29.81 -20.54
N HIS A 72 -0.09 29.56 -19.24
CA HIS A 72 -0.33 28.25 -18.62
C HIS A 72 -1.82 28.03 -18.33
N HIS A 73 -2.30 26.79 -18.44
CA HIS A 73 -3.64 26.35 -18.06
C HIS A 73 -3.60 25.28 -16.96
N SER A 74 -4.77 24.85 -16.48
CA SER A 74 -4.91 23.79 -15.47
C SER A 74 -4.73 22.39 -16.08
N ASP A 75 -4.17 21.46 -15.32
CA ASP A 75 -3.96 20.06 -15.74
C ASP A 75 -4.88 19.10 -14.99
N LEU A 76 -5.22 17.97 -15.63
CA LEU A 76 -6.04 16.91 -15.04
C LEU A 76 -5.24 15.62 -14.92
N VAL A 77 -5.21 15.06 -13.72
CA VAL A 77 -4.58 13.77 -13.40
C VAL A 77 -5.64 12.84 -12.81
N LEU A 78 -5.60 11.57 -13.20
CA LEU A 78 -6.41 10.51 -12.61
C LEU A 78 -5.52 9.65 -11.72
N GLN A 79 -5.98 9.36 -10.51
CA GLN A 79 -5.35 8.42 -9.62
C GLN A 79 -6.22 7.16 -9.57
N ASP A 80 -5.61 6.02 -9.88
CA ASP A 80 -6.22 4.72 -9.66
C ASP A 80 -6.08 4.36 -8.18
N ASP A 81 -7.20 4.18 -7.49
CA ASP A 81 -7.21 3.88 -6.05
C ASP A 81 -6.69 2.47 -5.74
N ASP A 82 -6.71 1.55 -6.71
CA ASP A 82 -6.23 0.17 -6.51
C ASP A 82 -4.72 0.04 -6.69
N SER A 83 -4.16 0.75 -7.69
CA SER A 83 -2.73 0.66 -8.05
C SER A 83 -1.89 1.84 -7.60
N GLY A 84 -2.52 2.95 -7.19
CA GLY A 84 -1.87 4.23 -6.89
C GLY A 84 -1.33 4.97 -8.11
N ALA A 85 -1.47 4.42 -9.31
CA ALA A 85 -0.91 4.98 -10.54
C ALA A 85 -1.54 6.33 -10.91
N LEU A 86 -0.71 7.30 -11.30
CA LEU A 86 -1.14 8.64 -11.72
C LEU A 86 -1.09 8.76 -13.25
N TRP A 87 -2.23 9.12 -13.85
CA TRP A 87 -2.39 9.29 -15.29
C TRP A 87 -2.73 10.74 -15.63
N TRP A 88 -1.80 11.46 -16.24
CA TRP A 88 -2.04 12.82 -16.73
C TRP A 88 -2.77 12.79 -18.07
N LEU A 89 -3.88 13.54 -18.17
CA LEU A 89 -4.61 13.72 -19.42
C LEU A 89 -4.02 14.88 -20.22
N GLU A 90 -3.09 14.57 -21.13
CA GLU A 90 -2.50 15.55 -22.03
C GLU A 90 -3.50 15.94 -23.13
N GLY A 91 -3.58 17.24 -23.46
CA GLY A 91 -4.46 17.72 -24.52
C GLY A 91 -5.96 17.67 -24.18
N ALA A 92 -6.34 17.68 -22.91
CA ALA A 92 -7.73 17.59 -22.44
C ALA A 92 -8.70 18.48 -23.25
N GLY A 93 -9.76 17.87 -23.80
CA GLY A 93 -10.77 18.57 -24.61
C GLY A 93 -10.38 18.85 -26.07
N THR A 94 -9.29 18.27 -26.57
CA THR A 94 -8.90 18.23 -28.00
C THR A 94 -9.10 16.83 -28.59
N SER A 95 -8.96 16.68 -29.92
CA SER A 95 -9.02 15.38 -30.60
C SER A 95 -7.79 14.50 -30.36
N ASP A 96 -6.70 15.09 -29.86
CA ASP A 96 -5.38 14.45 -29.72
C ASP A 96 -5.08 14.12 -28.25
N ALA A 97 -6.13 14.10 -27.42
CA ALA A 97 -6.02 13.87 -26.00
C ALA A 97 -5.61 12.42 -25.69
N HIS A 98 -4.60 12.24 -24.85
CA HIS A 98 -4.08 10.93 -24.47
C HIS A 98 -3.65 10.93 -23.00
N TYR A 99 -3.58 9.75 -22.41
CA TYR A 99 -3.14 9.56 -21.03
C TYR A 99 -1.67 9.20 -20.99
N SER A 100 -0.90 9.93 -20.19
CA SER A 100 0.52 9.71 -19.95
C SER A 100 0.73 9.35 -18.48
N LEU A 101 1.44 8.25 -18.21
CA LEU A 101 1.77 7.84 -16.85
C LEU A 101 2.78 8.82 -16.25
N ILE A 102 2.55 9.26 -15.01
CA ILE A 102 3.46 10.15 -14.27
C ILE A 102 3.77 9.54 -12.90
N SER A 103 4.99 9.75 -12.40
CA SER A 103 5.40 9.30 -11.07
C SER A 103 4.87 10.22 -9.95
N ASP A 104 4.85 11.53 -10.21
CA ASP A 104 4.28 12.52 -9.31
C ASP A 104 3.70 13.73 -10.07
N ILE A 105 3.03 14.63 -9.35
CA ILE A 105 2.49 15.87 -9.90
C ILE A 105 3.50 17.04 -9.87
N SER A 106 4.71 16.86 -9.33
CA SER A 106 5.70 17.92 -9.10
C SER A 106 6.13 18.58 -10.41
N GLY A 107 6.27 17.79 -11.49
CA GLY A 107 6.56 18.31 -12.83
C GLY A 107 5.48 19.22 -13.40
N LEU A 108 4.21 18.90 -13.13
CA LEU A 108 3.06 19.70 -13.56
C LEU A 108 2.93 21.00 -12.77
N LEU A 109 3.46 21.03 -11.54
CA LEU A 109 3.52 22.21 -10.69
C LEU A 109 4.69 23.13 -11.06
N ALA A 110 5.86 22.58 -11.42
CA ALA A 110 7.05 23.33 -11.80
C ALA A 110 6.86 24.21 -13.05
N ALA A 111 5.97 23.80 -13.96
CA ALA A 111 5.60 24.52 -15.17
C ALA A 111 5.06 25.95 -14.91
N GLY A 112 4.60 26.28 -13.70
CA GLY A 112 4.12 27.62 -13.35
C GLY A 112 5.21 28.66 -13.07
N SER A 113 6.47 28.26 -12.87
CA SER A 113 7.51 29.11 -12.26
C SER A 113 8.52 29.76 -13.21
N SER A 114 8.62 29.32 -14.47
CA SER A 114 9.46 30.01 -15.46
C SER A 114 9.00 29.68 -16.89
N GLY A 115 8.89 30.71 -17.73
CA GLY A 115 8.35 30.58 -19.09
C GLY A 115 9.21 29.69 -19.98
N GLY A 116 8.78 28.44 -20.15
CA GLY A 116 9.32 27.46 -21.09
C GLY A 116 8.36 26.28 -21.19
N SER A 117 7.98 25.91 -22.42
CA SER A 117 7.25 24.67 -22.69
C SER A 117 8.17 23.50 -22.34
N ILE A 118 7.82 22.71 -21.33
CA ILE A 118 8.46 21.42 -21.07
C ILE A 118 7.95 20.42 -22.09
N ALA A 119 8.88 19.75 -22.76
CA ALA A 119 8.57 18.62 -23.64
C ALA A 119 8.51 17.33 -22.78
N PRO A 120 7.65 16.34 -23.11
CA PRO A 120 7.33 15.18 -22.26
C PRO A 120 8.53 14.40 -21.71
N TRP A 121 9.60 14.30 -22.48
CA TRP A 121 10.83 13.58 -22.13
C TRP A 121 11.66 14.23 -20.99
N VAL A 122 11.43 15.49 -20.60
CA VAL A 122 12.08 16.12 -19.42
C VAL A 122 11.61 15.49 -18.10
N MET A 123 10.43 14.87 -18.09
CA MET A 123 9.89 14.18 -16.91
C MET A 123 10.35 12.71 -16.81
N ALA A 124 10.78 12.10 -17.92
CA ALA A 124 11.37 10.76 -17.89
C ALA A 124 12.80 10.77 -17.30
N GLY A 125 13.56 11.87 -17.49
CA GLY A 125 14.93 11.99 -17.00
C GLY A 125 15.08 12.35 -15.51
N ALA A 126 14.01 12.80 -14.84
CA ALA A 126 14.04 13.09 -13.40
C ALA A 126 13.61 11.89 -12.53
N ALA A 127 13.19 10.78 -13.15
CA ALA A 127 12.68 9.59 -12.48
C ALA A 127 13.72 8.46 -12.32
N LEU A 128 14.99 8.69 -12.67
CA LEU A 128 16.07 7.72 -12.50
C LEU A 128 16.79 7.79 -11.14
N LEU A 129 16.33 8.63 -10.20
CA LEU A 129 16.88 8.68 -8.85
C LEU A 129 15.76 8.47 -7.83
N GLY A 130 15.55 7.20 -7.45
CA GLY A 130 14.64 6.78 -6.38
C GLY A 130 13.63 5.73 -6.84
N ILE A 131 14.09 4.49 -6.99
CA ILE A 131 13.24 3.33 -7.28
C ILE A 131 12.73 2.77 -5.94
N GLY A 132 11.42 2.56 -5.85
CA GLY A 132 10.77 1.91 -4.73
C GLY A 132 9.29 1.68 -5.03
N ALA A 133 8.97 0.77 -5.96
CA ALA A 133 7.62 0.23 -6.14
C ALA A 133 7.63 -1.10 -6.92
N MET A 134 7.66 -2.20 -6.17
CA MET A 134 6.96 -3.49 -6.34
C MET A 134 6.65 -4.02 -7.76
N ILE A 135 7.36 -5.10 -8.11
CA ILE A 135 6.90 -6.13 -9.05
C ILE A 135 5.99 -7.09 -8.26
N ALA A 136 4.67 -7.01 -8.46
CA ALA A 136 3.74 -8.02 -7.97
C ALA A 136 3.50 -9.08 -9.05
N GLY A 137 4.29 -10.15 -9.00
CA GLY A 137 3.98 -11.42 -9.68
C GLY A 137 3.22 -12.33 -8.74
N SER A 138 1.91 -12.47 -8.92
CA SER A 138 1.12 -13.51 -8.26
C SER A 138 1.23 -14.81 -9.05
N SER A 139 1.96 -15.78 -8.50
CA SER A 139 1.96 -17.17 -8.94
C SER A 139 0.85 -17.94 -8.21
N ASP A 140 -0.27 -18.19 -8.90
CA ASP A 140 -1.26 -19.18 -8.44
C ASP A 140 -0.78 -20.58 -8.81
N LYS A 141 -0.68 -21.45 -7.80
CA LYS A 141 -0.46 -22.90 -7.96
C LYS A 141 -1.82 -23.60 -7.97
N ASP A 142 -2.03 -24.40 -9.02
CA ASP A 142 -3.10 -25.37 -9.16
C ASP A 142 -3.25 -26.30 -7.93
N HIS A 143 -4.48 -26.65 -7.55
CA HIS A 143 -5.02 -28.00 -7.78
C HIS A 143 -6.50 -28.17 -7.37
N SER A 144 -7.31 -28.52 -8.37
CA SER A 144 -8.47 -29.43 -8.37
C SER A 144 -9.75 -29.12 -7.56
N SER A 145 -10.87 -28.92 -8.27
CA SER A 145 -12.03 -29.85 -8.29
C SER A 145 -13.03 -29.38 -9.37
N HIS A 146 -13.28 -30.21 -10.38
CA HIS A 146 -14.46 -31.06 -10.53
C HIS A 146 -15.79 -30.31 -10.70
N SER A 147 -16.24 -30.25 -11.96
CA SER A 147 -17.60 -29.90 -12.41
C SER A 147 -18.67 -30.79 -11.71
N PRO A 148 -19.94 -30.34 -11.56
CA PRO A 148 -20.91 -30.53 -12.65
C PRO A 148 -22.00 -29.45 -12.80
N ASN A 149 -22.26 -29.12 -14.06
CA ASN A 149 -23.57 -29.04 -14.74
C ASN A 149 -24.67 -27.99 -14.44
N ASP A 150 -25.22 -27.55 -15.59
CA ASP A 150 -26.60 -27.14 -15.91
C ASP A 150 -27.06 -25.75 -15.40
N ASP A 151 -27.71 -24.87 -16.17
CA ASP A 151 -28.20 -24.92 -17.55
C ASP A 151 -28.81 -23.54 -17.90
N THR A 152 -28.94 -23.26 -19.21
CA THR A 152 -29.85 -22.30 -19.89
C THR A 152 -29.52 -20.80 -19.83
N ASP A 153 -29.69 -19.98 -20.87
CA ASP A 153 -29.99 -20.12 -22.31
C ASP A 153 -29.81 -18.71 -22.92
N SER A 154 -29.23 -18.59 -24.12
CA SER A 154 -29.79 -17.85 -25.28
C SER A 154 -28.73 -17.45 -26.32
N ASP A 155 -28.58 -18.35 -27.30
CA ASP A 155 -28.61 -18.11 -28.76
C ASP A 155 -28.09 -16.78 -29.33
N ALA A 156 -27.04 -16.86 -30.14
CA ALA A 156 -27.13 -16.47 -31.56
C ALA A 156 -25.92 -16.96 -32.37
N ASP A 157 -26.23 -17.81 -33.34
CA ASP A 157 -25.34 -18.41 -34.34
C ASP A 157 -24.55 -17.41 -35.18
N SER A 158 -23.32 -17.76 -35.55
CA SER A 158 -22.95 -17.79 -36.98
C SER A 158 -21.67 -18.57 -37.23
N ASP A 159 -21.83 -19.64 -38.01
CA ASP A 159 -20.82 -20.55 -38.56
C ASP A 159 -19.72 -19.84 -39.37
N SER A 160 -18.50 -20.37 -39.32
CA SER A 160 -17.75 -20.67 -40.54
C SER A 160 -16.66 -21.72 -40.28
N ASP A 161 -16.93 -22.94 -40.76
CA ASP A 161 -15.96 -24.01 -40.97
C ASP A 161 -14.87 -23.60 -41.97
N SER A 162 -13.63 -24.01 -41.71
CA SER A 162 -12.78 -24.55 -42.78
C SER A 162 -11.67 -25.42 -42.21
N ASP A 163 -11.86 -26.73 -42.39
CA ASP A 163 -10.84 -27.77 -42.30
C ASP A 163 -9.70 -27.53 -43.31
N SER A 164 -8.46 -27.86 -42.92
CA SER A 164 -7.58 -28.65 -43.79
C SER A 164 -6.34 -29.17 -43.05
N ASP A 165 -6.31 -30.49 -42.90
CA ASP A 165 -5.13 -31.31 -42.57
C ASP A 165 -3.98 -31.12 -43.58
N SER A 166 -2.73 -31.23 -43.11
CA SER A 166 -1.76 -32.14 -43.74
C SER A 166 -0.44 -32.22 -42.97
N ASP A 167 -0.12 -33.44 -42.54
CA ASP A 167 1.16 -33.94 -42.03
C ASP A 167 2.35 -33.70 -42.97
N THR A 168 3.55 -33.48 -42.44
CA THR A 168 4.74 -34.32 -42.74
C THR A 168 5.94 -33.98 -41.86
N ASP A 169 6.37 -34.96 -41.06
CA ASP A 169 7.70 -35.07 -40.44
C ASP A 169 8.62 -35.90 -41.35
N PRO A 170 9.96 -35.73 -41.27
CA PRO A 170 10.82 -36.92 -41.31
C PRO A 170 12.08 -36.86 -40.41
N GLY A 171 12.21 -37.91 -39.57
CA GLY A 171 13.42 -38.75 -39.48
C GLY A 171 14.24 -38.58 -38.19
N GLY A 172 14.13 -39.48 -37.21
CA GLY A 172 14.83 -40.79 -37.14
C GLY A 172 15.84 -40.73 -35.98
N SER A 173 16.10 -41.71 -35.11
CA SER A 173 15.96 -43.17 -35.09
C SER A 173 16.02 -43.62 -33.61
N GLU A 174 15.04 -44.34 -33.09
CA GLU A 174 14.98 -45.81 -32.92
C GLU A 174 15.65 -46.41 -31.67
N SER A 175 14.84 -47.30 -31.06
CA SER A 175 15.16 -48.53 -30.33
C SER A 175 15.29 -48.45 -28.81
N ASP A 176 14.70 -49.35 -28.03
CA ASP A 176 13.56 -50.27 -28.12
C ASP A 176 13.54 -51.08 -26.81
N ALA A 177 12.39 -51.70 -26.54
CA ALA A 177 12.16 -52.89 -25.72
C ALA A 177 11.90 -52.68 -24.21
N ASP A 178 10.66 -52.80 -23.74
CA ASP A 178 9.83 -54.02 -23.53
C ASP A 178 9.91 -54.39 -22.02
N ALA A 179 8.92 -54.88 -21.29
CA ALA A 179 7.49 -55.10 -21.39
C ALA A 179 7.09 -55.73 -20.02
N ASP A 180 5.80 -55.69 -19.66
CA ASP A 180 5.12 -56.62 -18.73
C ASP A 180 5.49 -56.51 -17.23
N SER A 181 4.67 -56.76 -16.20
CA SER A 181 3.28 -57.20 -16.01
C SER A 181 3.04 -57.25 -14.48
N ASP A 182 1.81 -56.98 -14.04
CA ASP A 182 1.07 -57.60 -12.93
C ASP A 182 1.65 -57.66 -11.49
N THR A 183 0.89 -57.02 -10.58
CA THR A 183 0.40 -57.49 -9.27
C THR A 183 1.08 -58.70 -8.61
N ASP A 184 1.60 -58.53 -7.39
CA ASP A 184 0.94 -58.96 -6.14
C ASP A 184 1.90 -58.87 -4.93
N SER A 185 1.27 -58.60 -3.80
CA SER A 185 1.79 -58.60 -2.44
C SER A 185 2.37 -59.95 -2.01
N ASP A 186 3.47 -59.95 -1.24
CA ASP A 186 3.46 -60.30 0.19
C ASP A 186 4.88 -60.53 0.75
N SER A 187 4.97 -60.18 2.04
CA SER A 187 5.91 -60.53 3.10
C SER A 187 6.93 -61.66 2.88
N ASP A 188 8.13 -61.44 3.40
CA ASP A 188 9.04 -62.36 4.13
C ASP A 188 10.39 -61.60 4.24
N SER A 189 11.23 -61.60 5.27
CA SER A 189 11.49 -62.52 6.38
C SER A 189 12.73 -62.00 7.13
N ASP A 190 12.85 -62.37 8.41
CA ASP A 190 14.08 -62.81 9.08
C ASP A 190 15.19 -61.81 9.51
N SER A 191 15.24 -61.65 10.84
CA SER A 191 16.31 -62.15 11.74
C SER A 191 17.66 -61.42 11.86
N ASP A 192 17.99 -61.20 13.14
CA ASP A 192 19.31 -61.22 13.81
C ASP A 192 20.16 -59.94 13.80
N SER A 193 20.35 -59.33 14.98
CA SER A 193 21.46 -59.70 15.86
C SER A 193 21.67 -58.69 17.01
N ASP A 194 21.88 -59.25 18.19
CA ASP A 194 22.02 -58.60 19.49
C ASP A 194 23.29 -57.74 19.63
N SER A 195 23.20 -56.68 20.43
CA SER A 195 24.30 -56.28 21.31
C SER A 195 23.76 -55.74 22.63
N ASP A 196 24.06 -56.52 23.67
CA ASP A 196 23.66 -56.38 25.06
C ASP A 196 24.03 -55.03 25.71
N SER A 197 23.12 -54.52 26.53
CA SER A 197 23.49 -53.97 27.83
C SER A 197 22.35 -54.18 28.83
N ASP A 198 22.50 -55.24 29.62
CA ASP A 198 21.69 -55.57 30.78
C ASP A 198 21.74 -54.47 31.84
N SER A 199 20.58 -54.13 32.41
CA SER A 199 20.45 -54.17 33.87
C SER A 199 19.00 -54.36 34.25
N ASP A 200 18.68 -55.62 34.58
CA ASP A 200 17.46 -56.05 35.24
C ASP A 200 17.27 -55.35 36.59
N SER A 201 16.02 -55.05 36.92
CA SER A 201 15.52 -55.39 38.25
C SER A 201 14.02 -55.64 38.19
N ASP A 202 13.68 -56.92 38.18
CA ASP A 202 12.35 -57.44 38.47
C ASP A 202 11.87 -56.99 39.85
N ALA A 203 10.61 -56.58 39.92
CA ALA A 203 9.81 -56.74 41.12
C ALA A 203 8.35 -56.95 40.72
N ASP A 204 7.94 -58.23 40.68
CA ASP A 204 6.55 -58.64 40.75
C ASP A 204 5.90 -58.07 42.01
N SER A 205 4.73 -57.44 41.86
CA SER A 205 3.71 -57.51 42.90
C SER A 205 2.32 -57.38 42.29
N ASP A 206 1.62 -58.51 42.27
CA ASP A 206 0.17 -58.58 42.15
C ASP A 206 -0.50 -57.68 43.18
N SER A 207 -1.41 -56.81 42.74
CA SER A 207 -2.56 -56.43 43.56
C SER A 207 -3.70 -55.90 42.69
N ASP A 208 -4.77 -56.68 42.64
CA ASP A 208 -6.11 -56.23 42.28
C ASP A 208 -6.49 -54.97 43.07
N SER A 209 -7.06 -53.96 42.42
CA SER A 209 -8.33 -53.29 42.77
C SER A 209 -8.44 -51.90 42.14
N ASP A 210 -9.51 -51.77 41.35
CA ASP A 210 -10.45 -50.64 41.21
C ASP A 210 -9.96 -49.18 41.12
N SER A 211 -10.56 -48.50 40.13
CA SER A 211 -10.84 -47.05 40.06
C SER A 211 -9.61 -46.15 40.07
N ASP A 212 -9.30 -45.39 39.03
CA ASP A 212 -10.13 -44.34 38.44
C ASP A 212 -9.63 -43.96 37.05
N SER A 213 -10.48 -43.21 36.35
CA SER A 213 -10.23 -42.36 35.18
C SER A 213 -8.77 -42.03 34.86
N ASP A 214 -8.34 -42.38 33.65
CA ASP A 214 -7.36 -41.61 32.87
C ASP A 214 -7.76 -41.75 31.39
N SER A 215 -8.37 -40.71 30.85
CA SER A 215 -8.49 -40.49 29.41
C SER A 215 -7.31 -39.63 28.98
N ASP A 216 -6.17 -40.28 28.77
CA ASP A 216 -5.07 -39.71 28.00
C ASP A 216 -5.35 -40.01 26.52
N SER A 217 -5.89 -39.01 25.83
CA SER A 217 -5.66 -38.86 24.39
C SER A 217 -4.95 -37.54 24.20
N ASP A 218 -3.62 -37.63 24.19
CA ASP A 218 -2.76 -36.66 23.52
C ASP A 218 -3.27 -36.51 22.08
N SER A 219 -3.78 -35.33 21.77
CA SER A 219 -3.87 -34.85 20.40
C SER A 219 -3.19 -33.49 20.37
N ASP A 220 -2.05 -33.51 19.68
CA ASP A 220 -1.16 -32.39 19.45
C ASP A 220 -1.92 -31.15 18.98
N SER A 221 -1.71 -30.07 19.74
CA SER A 221 -2.13 -28.72 19.41
C SER A 221 -1.06 -28.09 18.51
N ASP A 222 -1.26 -28.20 17.20
CA ASP A 222 -0.66 -27.31 16.22
C ASP A 222 -1.78 -26.60 15.45
N SER A 223 -1.82 -25.28 15.69
CA SER A 223 -2.21 -24.15 14.85
C SER A 223 -2.91 -24.40 13.50
N ASP A 224 -3.91 -23.54 13.27
CA ASP A 224 -4.48 -23.13 11.98
C ASP A 224 -5.56 -24.03 11.39
N SER A 225 -6.70 -24.03 12.06
CA SER A 225 -7.98 -24.00 11.35
C SER A 225 -8.83 -22.97 12.05
N ASP A 226 -9.13 -21.88 11.35
CA ASP A 226 -10.25 -21.01 11.66
C ASP A 226 -11.41 -21.92 12.04
N SER A 227 -11.77 -21.91 13.32
CA SER A 227 -12.91 -22.67 13.77
C SER A 227 -14.10 -21.98 13.12
N ASP A 228 -14.65 -22.60 12.08
CA ASP A 228 -16.01 -22.39 11.57
C ASP A 228 -16.96 -22.48 12.77
N SER A 229 -17.06 -21.39 13.51
CA SER A 229 -17.83 -21.26 14.74
C SER A 229 -19.05 -20.46 14.35
N VAL A 230 -20.20 -21.10 14.48
CA VAL A 230 -21.49 -20.44 14.31
C VAL A 230 -21.85 -19.81 15.64
N GLU A 231 -21.94 -18.48 15.69
CA GLU A 231 -22.36 -17.74 16.88
C GLU A 231 -23.63 -16.95 16.59
N ALA A 232 -24.67 -17.21 17.39
CA ALA A 232 -25.93 -16.46 17.33
C ALA A 232 -25.94 -15.41 18.45
N ILE A 233 -26.11 -14.14 18.10
CA ILE A 233 -26.05 -12.99 19.01
C ILE A 233 -27.48 -12.56 19.38
N PRO A 234 -27.80 -12.26 20.65
CA PRO A 234 -29.17 -11.90 21.04
C PRO A 234 -29.63 -10.55 20.46
N ASP A 235 -30.71 -10.55 19.66
CA ASP A 235 -31.31 -9.32 19.15
C ASP A 235 -32.28 -8.67 20.15
N THR A 236 -32.39 -7.33 20.09
CA THR A 236 -33.42 -6.57 20.82
C THR A 236 -34.05 -5.50 19.94
N ASN A 237 -35.37 -5.36 20.00
CA ASN A 237 -36.10 -4.28 19.32
C ASN A 237 -37.28 -3.78 20.16
N SER A 238 -37.82 -2.61 19.82
CA SER A 238 -38.89 -1.96 20.58
C SER A 238 -40.09 -1.63 19.69
N SER A 239 -41.30 -2.05 20.11
CA SER A 239 -42.56 -1.75 19.45
C SER A 239 -43.40 -0.77 20.28
N GLU A 240 -43.83 0.33 19.68
CA GLU A 240 -44.71 1.29 20.34
C GLU A 240 -46.15 0.77 20.49
N VAL A 241 -46.79 1.12 21.61
CA VAL A 241 -48.23 1.01 21.80
C VAL A 241 -48.80 2.40 22.01
N VAL A 242 -49.61 2.84 21.05
CA VAL A 242 -50.22 4.17 21.08
C VAL A 242 -51.62 4.07 21.67
N GLN A 243 -51.86 4.83 22.75
CA GLN A 243 -53.20 5.10 23.24
C GLN A 243 -53.89 6.10 22.31
N GLN A 244 -55.02 5.69 21.76
CA GLN A 244 -55.86 6.53 20.92
C GLN A 244 -57.19 6.80 21.63
N TYR A 245 -57.72 8.00 21.46
CA TYR A 245 -59.10 8.26 21.86
C TYR A 245 -60.00 7.35 21.02
N GLY A 246 -60.72 6.43 21.67
CA GLY A 246 -61.52 5.44 20.96
C GLY A 246 -62.58 6.11 20.08
N ASN A 247 -62.77 5.54 18.89
CA ASN A 247 -63.63 6.11 17.84
C ASN A 247 -65.14 5.93 18.13
N LEU A 248 -65.48 5.28 19.24
CA LEU A 248 -66.85 4.89 19.59
C LEU A 248 -67.57 5.88 20.51
N ASN A 249 -66.83 6.81 21.14
CA ASN A 249 -67.37 7.80 22.07
C ASN A 249 -68.57 8.59 21.50
N GLY A 250 -69.71 8.52 22.19
CA GLY A 250 -70.96 9.18 21.78
C GLY A 250 -71.73 8.47 20.68
N THR A 251 -71.33 7.26 20.28
CA THR A 251 -72.11 6.46 19.32
C THR A 251 -73.32 5.86 20.02
N GLU A 252 -74.49 6.04 19.40
CA GLU A 252 -75.78 5.60 19.93
C GLU A 252 -76.45 4.59 19.01
N GLY A 253 -77.19 3.64 19.58
CA GLY A 253 -77.99 2.71 18.80
C GLY A 253 -79.03 1.95 19.61
N ASN A 254 -80.01 1.39 18.92
CA ASN A 254 -81.06 0.59 19.56
C ASN A 254 -80.52 -0.80 19.94
N LEU A 255 -80.91 -1.34 21.09
CA LEU A 255 -80.56 -2.69 21.50
C LEU A 255 -81.64 -3.69 21.12
N SER A 256 -81.21 -4.86 20.62
CA SER A 256 -82.09 -6.02 20.44
C SER A 256 -82.10 -6.88 21.70
N GLN A 257 -83.23 -7.58 21.96
CA GLN A 257 -83.39 -8.43 23.14
C GLN A 257 -83.36 -9.91 22.72
N LEU A 258 -82.38 -10.66 23.22
CA LEU A 258 -82.15 -12.07 22.93
C LEU A 258 -82.27 -12.93 24.20
N VAL A 259 -82.54 -14.23 24.02
CA VAL A 259 -82.76 -15.19 25.10
C VAL A 259 -81.89 -16.44 24.87
N GLY A 260 -81.30 -17.00 25.93
CA GLY A 260 -80.44 -18.18 25.88
C GLY A 260 -79.01 -17.91 25.37
N VAL A 261 -78.46 -16.73 25.67
CA VAL A 261 -77.13 -16.26 25.21
C VAL A 261 -76.11 -16.45 26.33
N SER A 262 -75.07 -17.25 26.08
CA SER A 262 -73.93 -17.43 27.01
C SER A 262 -72.61 -17.10 26.34
N LEU A 263 -71.55 -16.86 27.12
CA LEU A 263 -70.20 -16.66 26.58
C LEU A 263 -69.83 -17.91 25.75
N LEU A 264 -69.21 -17.72 24.57
CA LEU A 264 -68.88 -18.78 23.61
C LEU A 264 -70.06 -19.39 22.83
N SER A 265 -71.31 -18.94 23.04
CA SER A 265 -72.44 -19.36 22.20
C SER A 265 -72.39 -18.72 20.80
N THR A 266 -72.98 -19.38 19.79
CA THR A 266 -73.12 -18.85 18.43
C THR A 266 -74.58 -18.48 18.16
N ILE A 267 -74.82 -17.24 17.78
CA ILE A 267 -76.14 -16.65 17.53
C ILE A 267 -76.33 -16.46 16.02
N ASN A 268 -77.54 -16.74 15.53
CA ASN A 268 -77.91 -16.41 14.16
C ASN A 268 -78.08 -14.89 14.02
N VAL A 269 -77.07 -14.23 13.46
CA VAL A 269 -77.00 -12.76 13.31
C VAL A 269 -78.11 -12.16 12.44
N SER A 270 -78.85 -12.95 11.66
CA SER A 270 -80.05 -12.46 10.94
C SER A 270 -81.18 -12.02 11.88
N LEU A 271 -81.18 -12.50 13.13
CA LEU A 271 -82.11 -12.10 14.19
C LEU A 271 -81.84 -10.67 14.72
N LEU A 272 -80.73 -10.04 14.29
CA LEU A 272 -80.28 -8.70 14.70
C LEU A 272 -80.53 -7.63 13.61
N SER A 273 -81.18 -7.97 12.50
CA SER A 273 -81.08 -7.24 11.22
C SER A 273 -81.94 -5.96 11.05
N GLY A 274 -82.28 -5.24 12.11
CA GLY A 274 -83.03 -3.97 11.96
C GLY A 274 -83.00 -2.97 13.13
N SER A 275 -82.50 -3.37 14.30
CA SER A 275 -82.57 -2.54 15.52
C SER A 275 -81.48 -2.88 16.54
N SER A 276 -80.30 -3.31 16.09
CA SER A 276 -79.16 -3.61 16.99
C SER A 276 -78.08 -2.55 16.83
N PHE A 277 -77.53 -2.10 17.95
CA PHE A 277 -76.43 -1.15 17.99
C PHE A 277 -75.19 -1.89 17.50
N ARG A 278 -74.61 -1.40 16.40
CA ARG A 278 -73.48 -2.01 15.71
C ARG A 278 -72.32 -1.05 15.76
N PHE A 279 -71.15 -1.58 16.05
CA PHE A 279 -69.92 -0.82 16.12
C PHE A 279 -68.76 -1.65 15.57
N ASN A 280 -67.69 -0.97 15.20
CA ASN A 280 -66.50 -1.56 14.64
C ASN A 280 -65.31 -1.21 15.52
N VAL A 281 -64.51 -2.22 15.85
CA VAL A 281 -63.15 -2.03 16.36
C VAL A 281 -62.22 -2.16 15.16
N ASP A 282 -61.39 -1.15 14.93
CA ASP A 282 -60.53 -1.05 13.76
C ASP A 282 -59.45 -2.13 13.75
N ASN A 283 -58.95 -2.47 12.56
CA ASN A 283 -57.92 -3.51 12.41
C ASN A 283 -56.63 -3.11 13.16
N ASN A 284 -55.93 -4.09 13.75
CA ASN A 284 -54.72 -3.89 14.56
C ASN A 284 -54.92 -3.02 15.82
N THR A 285 -56.16 -2.90 16.30
CA THR A 285 -56.49 -2.22 17.56
C THR A 285 -57.27 -3.13 18.50
N THR A 286 -57.15 -2.86 19.80
CA THR A 286 -58.07 -3.35 20.82
C THR A 286 -58.77 -2.17 21.48
N GLU A 287 -60.04 -2.32 21.83
CA GLU A 287 -60.85 -1.26 22.43
C GLU A 287 -61.37 -1.68 23.81
N ASP A 288 -61.18 -0.78 24.79
CA ASP A 288 -61.92 -0.78 26.04
C ASP A 288 -63.11 0.16 25.89
N MET A 289 -64.33 -0.28 26.21
CA MET A 289 -65.53 0.54 26.07
C MET A 289 -66.45 0.46 27.28
N THR A 290 -67.08 1.59 27.61
CA THR A 290 -68.17 1.68 28.59
C THR A 290 -69.44 2.14 27.88
N VAL A 291 -70.52 1.40 28.10
CA VAL A 291 -71.82 1.56 27.45
C VAL A 291 -72.87 1.89 28.51
N ASP A 292 -73.52 3.04 28.37
CA ASP A 292 -74.72 3.39 29.13
C ASP A 292 -75.96 2.92 28.36
N VAL A 293 -76.88 2.28 29.06
CA VAL A 293 -78.12 1.74 28.51
C VAL A 293 -79.28 2.51 29.10
N SER A 294 -80.09 3.14 28.26
CA SER A 294 -81.27 3.88 28.70
C SER A 294 -82.45 3.69 27.74
N GLY A 295 -83.67 3.67 28.27
CA GLY A 295 -84.84 3.55 27.42
C GLY A 295 -86.14 3.52 28.17
N VAL A 296 -87.21 3.98 27.53
CA VAL A 296 -88.56 3.94 28.09
C VAL A 296 -89.54 3.33 27.08
N SER A 297 -90.25 2.28 27.48
CA SER A 297 -91.34 1.71 26.69
C SER A 297 -92.68 2.18 27.24
N LEU A 298 -93.46 2.88 26.41
CA LEU A 298 -94.80 3.37 26.77
C LEU A 298 -95.85 2.29 26.49
N LEU A 299 -96.54 1.82 27.55
CA LEU A 299 -97.55 0.78 27.45
C LEU A 299 -98.94 1.45 27.33
N SER A 300 -99.47 1.57 26.11
CA SER A 300 -100.73 2.30 25.82
C SER A 300 -102.03 1.56 26.17
N THR A 301 -101.95 0.30 26.60
CA THR A 301 -103.11 -0.54 26.94
C THR A 301 -103.09 -0.96 28.42
N ALA A 302 -104.11 -0.55 29.18
CA ALA A 302 -104.23 -0.84 30.62
C ALA A 302 -104.23 -2.35 30.97
N GLY A 303 -104.62 -3.22 30.02
CA GLY A 303 -104.57 -4.68 30.18
C GLY A 303 -103.15 -5.25 30.19
N LEU A 304 -102.22 -4.67 29.42
CA LEU A 304 -100.83 -5.13 29.31
C LEU A 304 -100.01 -4.71 30.54
N LEU A 305 -100.27 -3.50 31.07
CA LEU A 305 -99.65 -2.98 32.28
C LEU A 305 -99.94 -3.88 33.50
N THR A 306 -101.16 -4.40 33.62
CA THR A 306 -101.53 -5.28 34.74
C THR A 306 -100.79 -6.62 34.68
N SER A 307 -100.61 -7.19 33.48
CA SER A 307 -99.82 -8.42 33.27
C SER A 307 -98.35 -8.23 33.57
N ILE A 308 -97.75 -7.11 33.14
CA ILE A 308 -96.33 -6.78 33.36
C ILE A 308 -96.08 -6.47 34.85
N VAL A 309 -96.97 -5.72 35.51
CA VAL A 309 -96.87 -5.42 36.95
C VAL A 309 -97.07 -6.67 37.81
N ASN A 310 -97.93 -7.62 37.40
CA ASN A 310 -98.05 -8.91 38.09
C ASN A 310 -96.84 -9.83 37.85
N LEU A 311 -96.22 -9.74 36.67
CA LEU A 311 -95.03 -10.53 36.32
C LEU A 311 -93.78 -10.05 37.08
N LEU A 312 -93.59 -8.73 37.18
CA LEU A 312 -92.45 -8.12 37.87
C LEU A 312 -92.69 -7.95 39.38
N GLY A 313 -93.93 -7.65 39.80
CA GLY A 313 -94.26 -7.14 41.13
C GLY A 313 -94.08 -5.62 41.21
N ALA A 314 -95.00 -4.91 41.87
CA ALA A 314 -94.95 -3.45 41.97
C ALA A 314 -93.68 -2.99 42.72
N GLY A 315 -92.75 -2.35 42.01
CA GLY A 315 -91.50 -1.82 42.57
C GLY A 315 -90.28 -2.72 42.46
N ASN A 316 -90.38 -3.88 41.81
CA ASN A 316 -89.23 -4.77 41.60
C ASN A 316 -88.47 -4.43 40.31
N THR A 317 -87.15 -4.59 40.37
CA THR A 317 -86.22 -4.44 39.24
C THR A 317 -85.75 -5.82 38.81
N LEU A 318 -85.77 -6.07 37.50
CA LEU A 318 -85.20 -7.25 36.87
C LEU A 318 -83.83 -6.89 36.28
N THR A 319 -82.84 -7.77 36.41
CA THR A 319 -81.53 -7.58 35.77
C THR A 319 -81.42 -8.44 34.51
N ALA A 320 -80.74 -7.92 33.51
CA ALA A 320 -80.40 -8.58 32.26
C ALA A 320 -78.91 -8.34 31.95
N ASP A 321 -78.35 -9.22 31.12
CA ASP A 321 -76.94 -9.11 30.70
C ASP A 321 -76.84 -8.24 29.46
N LEU A 322 -75.70 -7.60 29.25
CA LEU A 322 -75.36 -6.95 27.99
C LEU A 322 -74.27 -7.77 27.29
N SER A 323 -74.50 -8.17 26.05
CA SER A 323 -73.60 -9.05 25.30
C SER A 323 -73.11 -8.39 24.02
N VAL A 324 -71.81 -8.56 23.75
CA VAL A 324 -71.14 -8.17 22.51
C VAL A 324 -71.04 -9.42 21.62
N ILE A 325 -71.64 -9.34 20.43
CA ILE A 325 -71.74 -10.44 19.47
C ILE A 325 -70.95 -10.08 18.22
N ASP A 326 -69.99 -10.91 17.84
CA ASP A 326 -69.27 -10.78 16.58
C ASP A 326 -70.21 -11.07 15.41
N ILE A 327 -70.29 -10.14 14.47
CA ILE A 327 -71.22 -10.19 13.34
C ILE A 327 -70.79 -11.23 12.30
N ALA A 328 -69.49 -11.44 12.12
CA ALA A 328 -68.95 -12.32 11.09
C ALA A 328 -69.09 -13.79 11.50
N THR A 329 -68.81 -14.10 12.75
CA THR A 329 -68.80 -15.46 13.30
C THR A 329 -70.09 -15.81 14.04
N GLY A 330 -70.89 -14.81 14.44
CA GLY A 330 -72.05 -14.97 15.30
C GLY A 330 -71.70 -15.31 16.75
N ARG A 331 -70.43 -15.31 17.13
CA ARG A 331 -69.98 -15.72 18.47
C ARG A 331 -70.15 -14.60 19.47
N VAL A 332 -70.55 -14.93 20.69
CA VAL A 332 -70.53 -13.97 21.82
C VAL A 332 -69.10 -13.79 22.31
N VAL A 333 -68.57 -12.57 22.20
CA VAL A 333 -67.18 -12.22 22.49
C VAL A 333 -67.01 -11.72 23.91
N ALA A 334 -67.97 -10.95 24.42
CA ALA A 334 -67.98 -10.46 25.80
C ALA A 334 -69.40 -10.40 26.37
N ILE A 335 -69.53 -10.57 27.69
CA ILE A 335 -70.79 -10.42 28.43
C ILE A 335 -70.49 -9.68 29.72
N ASP A 336 -71.26 -8.63 30.01
CA ASP A 336 -71.32 -8.01 31.32
C ASP A 336 -72.65 -8.38 32.00
N ALA A 337 -72.56 -9.26 32.99
CA ALA A 337 -73.71 -9.95 33.56
C ALA A 337 -74.48 -9.06 34.55
N GLY A 338 -75.80 -8.97 34.38
CA GLY A 338 -76.69 -8.17 35.22
C GLY A 338 -76.55 -6.65 35.10
N SER A 339 -75.80 -6.17 34.10
CA SER A 339 -75.49 -4.75 33.88
C SER A 339 -76.72 -3.90 33.52
N VAL A 340 -77.79 -4.50 33.00
CA VAL A 340 -79.02 -3.78 32.59
C VAL A 340 -80.16 -4.03 33.58
N SER A 341 -80.67 -2.97 34.20
CA SER A 341 -81.85 -3.00 35.06
C SER A 341 -83.13 -2.62 34.30
N ILE A 342 -84.21 -3.37 34.53
CA ILE A 342 -85.52 -3.20 33.91
C ILE A 342 -86.58 -3.06 35.01
N SER A 343 -87.24 -1.91 35.08
CA SER A 343 -88.22 -1.61 36.13
C SER A 343 -89.54 -1.10 35.55
N ALA A 344 -90.67 -1.52 36.14
CA ALA A 344 -91.99 -0.99 35.80
C ALA A 344 -92.30 0.30 36.58
N THR A 345 -92.80 1.33 35.90
CA THR A 345 -93.17 2.62 36.51
C THR A 345 -94.67 2.73 36.78
N LEU A 346 -95.05 3.46 37.84
CA LEU A 346 -96.46 3.74 38.19
C LEU A 346 -97.22 4.52 37.10
N LEU A 347 -96.51 5.16 36.16
CA LEU A 347 -97.07 6.01 35.11
C LEU A 347 -97.29 5.26 33.77
N GLY A 348 -97.09 3.94 33.73
CA GLY A 348 -97.49 3.10 32.59
C GLY A 348 -96.39 2.79 31.57
N GLY A 349 -95.16 2.49 32.02
CA GLY A 349 -94.08 2.07 31.13
C GLY A 349 -92.96 1.28 31.80
N LEU A 350 -92.10 0.65 30.99
CA LEU A 350 -90.85 0.01 31.42
C LEU A 350 -89.69 0.99 31.24
N VAL A 351 -88.85 1.11 32.26
CA VAL A 351 -87.59 1.87 32.21
C VAL A 351 -86.44 0.89 32.19
N TYR A 352 -85.53 1.08 31.24
CA TYR A 352 -84.26 0.39 31.11
C TYR A 352 -83.18 1.36 31.56
N SER A 353 -82.28 0.91 32.43
CA SER A 353 -81.14 1.70 32.92
C SER A 353 -80.00 0.78 33.30
N GLY A 354 -78.75 1.12 32.96
CA GLY A 354 -77.59 0.34 33.37
C GLY A 354 -76.33 0.81 32.69
N THR A 355 -75.18 0.45 33.23
CA THR A 355 -73.88 0.76 32.62
C THR A 355 -73.08 -0.54 32.56
N ALA A 356 -72.43 -0.80 31.43
CA ALA A 356 -71.62 -1.99 31.20
C ALA A 356 -70.23 -1.61 30.70
N SER A 357 -69.20 -2.34 31.11
CA SER A 357 -67.84 -2.13 30.63
C SER A 357 -67.29 -3.40 30.00
N PHE A 358 -66.63 -3.26 28.86
CA PHE A 358 -65.99 -4.35 28.13
C PHE A 358 -64.53 -3.96 27.87
N GLU A 359 -63.60 -4.84 28.23
CA GLU A 359 -62.17 -4.61 28.08
C GLU A 359 -61.59 -5.51 26.99
N ASN A 360 -60.56 -5.01 26.29
CA ASN A 360 -59.77 -5.71 25.28
C ASN A 360 -60.62 -6.34 24.17
N LEU A 361 -61.62 -5.62 23.66
CA LEU A 361 -62.38 -6.05 22.50
C LEU A 361 -61.45 -6.08 21.28
N PRO A 362 -61.24 -7.24 20.62
CA PRO A 362 -60.37 -7.33 19.45
C PRO A 362 -60.91 -6.56 18.25
N ALA A 363 -60.09 -6.40 17.21
CA ALA A 363 -60.53 -5.92 15.92
C ALA A 363 -61.69 -6.77 15.36
N GLY A 364 -62.77 -6.12 14.93
CA GLY A 364 -63.96 -6.81 14.48
C GLY A 364 -65.19 -5.94 14.34
N SER A 365 -66.24 -6.50 13.75
CA SER A 365 -67.56 -5.86 13.67
C SER A 365 -68.50 -6.50 14.68
N TYR A 366 -69.04 -5.71 15.59
CA TYR A 366 -69.84 -6.19 16.71
C TYR A 366 -71.27 -5.65 16.72
N ALA A 367 -72.15 -6.38 17.40
CA ALA A 367 -73.51 -5.96 17.73
C ALA A 367 -73.76 -6.13 19.23
N LEU A 368 -74.40 -5.14 19.85
CA LEU A 368 -74.85 -5.19 21.24
C LEU A 368 -76.29 -5.68 21.35
N ALA A 369 -76.52 -6.58 22.32
CA ALA A 369 -77.85 -7.10 22.63
C ALA A 369 -78.03 -7.23 24.15
N ILE A 370 -79.23 -6.87 24.62
CA ILE A 370 -79.69 -7.26 25.95
C ILE A 370 -79.98 -8.74 25.88
N SER A 371 -79.39 -9.50 26.79
CA SER A 371 -79.42 -10.95 26.72
C SER A 371 -79.73 -11.58 28.08
N SER A 372 -80.00 -12.88 28.04
CA SER A 372 -80.15 -13.70 29.23
C SER A 372 -79.52 -15.06 29.00
N PRO A 373 -78.73 -15.59 29.94
CA PRO A 373 -78.09 -16.90 29.79
C PRO A 373 -79.10 -18.05 29.85
N ASN A 374 -80.26 -17.82 30.45
CA ASN A 374 -81.32 -18.83 30.59
C ASN A 374 -82.39 -18.64 29.52
N SER A 375 -82.92 -19.75 29.00
CA SER A 375 -84.03 -19.75 28.04
C SER A 375 -85.41 -19.77 28.69
N ASP A 376 -85.45 -19.81 30.03
CA ASP A 376 -86.60 -19.80 30.91
C ASP A 376 -86.45 -18.71 32.01
N GLY A 377 -87.57 -18.16 32.49
CA GLY A 377 -87.56 -17.16 33.58
C GLY A 377 -88.41 -15.91 33.33
N VAL A 378 -88.36 -14.99 34.31
CA VAL A 378 -89.20 -13.77 34.34
C VAL A 378 -88.87 -12.82 33.18
N LEU A 379 -87.59 -12.71 32.79
CA LEU A 379 -87.15 -11.89 31.65
C LEU A 379 -87.67 -12.42 30.32
N VAL A 380 -87.60 -13.73 30.10
CA VAL A 380 -88.13 -14.38 28.89
C VAL A 380 -89.64 -14.23 28.80
N SER A 381 -90.34 -14.38 29.93
CA SER A 381 -91.79 -14.13 30.02
C SER A 381 -92.14 -12.67 29.71
N LEU A 382 -91.32 -11.72 30.15
CA LEU A 382 -91.49 -10.28 29.88
C LEU A 382 -91.30 -9.97 28.39
N ILE A 383 -90.21 -10.46 27.78
CA ILE A 383 -89.91 -10.30 26.36
C ILE A 383 -91.04 -10.89 25.49
N ASN A 384 -91.47 -12.12 25.78
CA ASN A 384 -92.56 -12.77 25.06
C ASN A 384 -93.91 -12.05 25.22
N THR A 385 -94.18 -11.50 26.41
CA THR A 385 -95.40 -10.71 26.68
C THR A 385 -95.41 -9.41 25.89
N LEU A 386 -94.26 -8.72 25.79
CA LEU A 386 -94.11 -7.49 25.00
C LEU A 386 -94.22 -7.75 23.49
N ALA A 387 -93.56 -8.80 23.01
CA ALA A 387 -93.60 -9.21 21.60
C ALA A 387 -95.01 -9.66 21.16
N GLY A 388 -95.70 -10.47 21.97
CA GLY A 388 -97.07 -10.92 21.70
C GLY A 388 -98.12 -9.80 21.71
N ALA A 389 -97.81 -8.68 22.37
CA ALA A 389 -98.64 -7.48 22.39
C ALA A 389 -98.30 -6.47 21.28
N GLY A 390 -97.28 -6.74 20.47
CA GLY A 390 -96.82 -5.85 19.41
C GLY A 390 -96.27 -4.52 19.93
N VAL A 391 -95.76 -4.49 21.16
CA VAL A 391 -95.17 -3.27 21.75
C VAL A 391 -93.74 -3.12 21.27
N ALA A 392 -93.46 -2.02 20.57
CA ALA A 392 -92.09 -1.64 20.25
C ALA A 392 -91.39 -1.16 21.54
N THR A 393 -90.32 -1.85 21.93
CA THR A 393 -89.39 -1.38 22.96
C THR A 393 -88.25 -0.65 22.28
N PHE A 394 -88.12 0.64 22.58
CA PHE A 394 -86.96 1.44 22.17
C PHE A 394 -86.03 1.49 23.38
N VAL A 395 -84.99 0.67 23.35
CA VAL A 395 -83.90 0.71 24.33
C VAL A 395 -82.66 1.15 23.57
N GLU A 396 -82.04 2.21 24.05
CA GLU A 396 -80.88 2.81 23.44
C GLU A 396 -79.64 2.48 24.28
N ALA A 397 -78.53 2.26 23.59
CA ALA A 397 -77.21 2.18 24.17
C ALA A 397 -76.38 3.35 23.64
N THR A 398 -75.61 3.97 24.51
CA THR A 398 -74.67 5.03 24.19
C THR A 398 -73.31 4.64 24.73
N VAL A 399 -72.29 4.67 23.88
CA VAL A 399 -70.91 4.50 24.35
C VAL A 399 -70.48 5.80 25.02
N THR A 400 -70.27 5.78 26.33
CA THR A 400 -69.94 6.97 27.13
C THR A 400 -68.45 7.18 27.28
N ASP A 401 -67.68 6.10 27.17
CA ASP A 401 -66.22 6.12 27.17
C ASP A 401 -65.70 4.99 26.27
N SER A 402 -64.67 5.28 25.48
CA SER A 402 -63.96 4.31 24.65
C SER A 402 -62.50 4.72 24.50
N LEU A 403 -61.61 3.77 24.74
CA LEU A 403 -60.17 3.92 24.62
C LEU A 403 -59.64 2.81 23.72
N GLY A 404 -59.11 3.23 22.57
CA GLY A 404 -58.47 2.36 21.61
C GLY A 404 -56.97 2.29 21.87
N TYR A 405 -56.40 1.13 21.62
CA TYR A 405 -54.96 0.92 21.69
C TYR A 405 -54.51 0.29 20.38
N SER A 406 -53.51 0.89 19.74
CA SER A 406 -52.91 0.37 18.51
C SER A 406 -51.46 -0.05 18.75
N GLY A 407 -51.07 -1.22 18.26
CA GLY A 407 -49.67 -1.65 18.24
C GLY A 407 -48.99 -1.29 16.91
N SER A 408 -47.75 -0.79 16.98
CA SER A 408 -46.92 -0.57 15.79
C SER A 408 -46.33 -1.89 15.27
N THR A 409 -46.11 -1.97 13.96
CA THR A 409 -45.33 -3.05 13.35
C THR A 409 -43.85 -2.68 13.40
N VAL A 410 -43.01 -3.62 13.81
CA VAL A 410 -41.54 -3.50 13.77
C VAL A 410 -41.02 -4.54 12.77
N THR A 411 -39.98 -4.18 12.03
CA THR A 411 -39.31 -5.08 11.07
C THR A 411 -37.82 -5.07 11.35
N GLY A 412 -37.16 -6.21 11.15
CA GLY A 412 -35.71 -6.35 11.29
C GLY A 412 -35.23 -7.65 10.65
N ASN A 413 -33.98 -7.98 10.89
CA ASN A 413 -33.37 -9.25 10.49
C ASN A 413 -32.55 -9.76 11.68
N VAL A 414 -32.72 -11.02 12.07
CA VAL A 414 -31.97 -11.63 13.20
C VAL A 414 -30.59 -12.16 12.79
N LEU A 415 -30.27 -12.14 11.49
CA LEU A 415 -28.98 -12.60 10.96
C LEU A 415 -28.07 -11.44 10.53
N GLU A 416 -28.63 -10.23 10.36
CA GLU A 416 -27.91 -9.07 9.84
C GLU A 416 -27.87 -7.97 10.90
N GLY A 417 -26.76 -7.23 10.95
CA GLY A 417 -26.66 -6.08 11.84
C GLY A 417 -27.59 -4.94 11.44
N SER A 418 -27.98 -4.10 12.41
CA SER A 418 -28.89 -2.97 12.17
C SER A 418 -28.36 -1.65 12.76
N ASP A 419 -28.83 -0.52 12.22
CA ASP A 419 -28.54 0.84 12.70
C ASP A 419 -28.97 1.09 14.17
N ASN A 420 -29.76 0.17 14.74
CA ASN A 420 -30.21 0.18 16.12
C ASN A 420 -29.25 -0.54 17.09
N GLY A 421 -28.07 -0.98 16.62
CA GLY A 421 -27.06 -1.59 17.49
C GLY A 421 -27.12 -3.11 17.56
N ASP A 422 -27.78 -3.75 16.59
CA ASP A 422 -27.86 -5.20 16.47
C ASP A 422 -26.64 -5.74 15.69
N MET A 423 -26.06 -6.85 16.13
CA MET A 423 -24.89 -7.47 15.47
C MET A 423 -25.35 -8.55 14.50
N ALA A 424 -24.65 -8.69 13.37
CA ALA A 424 -24.88 -9.82 12.49
C ALA A 424 -24.39 -11.11 13.17
N ASP A 425 -25.16 -12.19 13.02
CA ASP A 425 -24.75 -13.53 13.43
C ASP A 425 -23.53 -13.98 12.61
N SER A 426 -22.62 -14.76 13.22
CA SER A 426 -21.39 -15.22 12.56
C SER A 426 -21.53 -16.65 12.01
N GLY A 427 -21.05 -16.85 10.79
CA GLY A 427 -21.06 -18.13 10.07
C GLY A 427 -21.29 -17.95 8.57
N THR A 428 -21.16 -19.05 7.81
CA THR A 428 -21.34 -19.06 6.34
C THR A 428 -22.71 -19.62 5.96
N ASP A 429 -23.40 -19.01 5.00
CA ASP A 429 -24.72 -19.46 4.52
C ASP A 429 -25.77 -19.67 5.64
N LEU A 430 -25.82 -18.73 6.59
CA LEU A 430 -26.70 -18.81 7.76
C LEU A 430 -28.19 -18.82 7.38
N THR A 431 -28.95 -19.70 8.04
CA THR A 431 -30.41 -19.74 7.95
C THR A 431 -31.06 -19.97 9.31
N VAL A 432 -32.20 -19.33 9.56
CA VAL A 432 -33.03 -19.61 10.73
C VAL A 432 -33.76 -20.94 10.52
N THR A 433 -33.56 -21.92 11.40
CA THR A 433 -34.14 -23.26 11.28
C THR A 433 -35.28 -23.53 12.25
N SER A 434 -35.27 -22.88 13.42
CA SER A 434 -36.34 -23.01 14.42
C SER A 434 -36.58 -21.74 15.22
N VAL A 435 -37.80 -21.57 15.74
CA VAL A 435 -38.15 -20.49 16.67
C VAL A 435 -39.23 -20.93 17.65
N THR A 436 -39.16 -20.41 18.87
CA THR A 436 -40.10 -20.71 19.96
C THR A 436 -40.49 -19.41 20.69
N ALA A 437 -41.79 -19.19 20.92
CA ALA A 437 -42.24 -18.08 21.77
C ALA A 437 -42.10 -18.44 23.25
N THR A 438 -41.04 -17.92 23.86
CA THR A 438 -40.64 -18.24 25.24
C THR A 438 -41.56 -17.57 26.26
N THR A 439 -42.07 -16.37 25.99
CA THR A 439 -42.99 -15.64 26.89
C THR A 439 -44.40 -16.23 26.95
N ALA A 440 -44.84 -16.98 25.92
CA ALA A 440 -46.15 -17.60 25.86
C ALA A 440 -46.15 -19.11 26.21
N ALA A 441 -44.98 -19.69 26.54
CA ALA A 441 -44.75 -21.13 26.65
C ALA A 441 -45.26 -21.90 25.40
N GLY A 442 -44.91 -21.39 24.22
CA GLY A 442 -45.34 -21.94 22.93
C GLY A 442 -44.57 -23.20 22.50
N GLU A 443 -45.14 -23.94 21.55
CA GLU A 443 -44.45 -25.03 20.85
C GLU A 443 -43.35 -24.48 19.93
N THR A 444 -42.29 -25.25 19.68
CA THR A 444 -41.23 -24.89 18.72
C THR A 444 -41.72 -25.07 17.28
N PHE A 445 -41.51 -24.05 16.45
CA PHE A 445 -41.84 -24.06 15.03
C PHE A 445 -40.56 -24.21 14.20
N SER A 446 -40.60 -25.04 13.16
CA SER A 446 -39.50 -25.18 12.21
C SER A 446 -39.74 -24.29 10.99
N VAL A 447 -38.71 -23.55 10.57
CA VAL A 447 -38.82 -22.48 9.56
C VAL A 447 -38.61 -22.99 8.12
N ASN A 448 -37.97 -24.16 7.92
CA ASN A 448 -37.87 -24.96 6.67
C ASN A 448 -38.08 -24.20 5.34
N GLY A 449 -37.31 -23.12 5.11
CA GLY A 449 -37.32 -22.37 3.84
C GLY A 449 -38.57 -21.54 3.54
N GLY A 450 -39.42 -21.23 4.55
CA GLY A 450 -40.63 -20.44 4.36
C GLY A 450 -40.90 -19.44 5.50
N THR A 451 -41.94 -18.63 5.33
CA THR A 451 -42.42 -17.68 6.35
C THR A 451 -43.30 -18.39 7.37
N ILE A 452 -43.03 -18.19 8.66
CA ILE A 452 -43.86 -18.69 9.75
C ILE A 452 -44.34 -17.55 10.66
N SER A 453 -45.49 -17.74 11.31
CA SER A 453 -45.99 -16.79 12.31
C SER A 453 -46.09 -17.45 13.68
N VAL A 454 -45.43 -16.85 14.68
CA VAL A 454 -45.37 -17.29 16.06
C VAL A 454 -46.11 -16.28 16.93
N THR A 455 -47.13 -16.73 17.66
CA THR A 455 -47.90 -15.85 18.54
C THR A 455 -47.22 -15.73 19.91
N GLY A 456 -46.76 -14.53 20.25
CA GLY A 456 -46.28 -14.15 21.58
C GLY A 456 -47.43 -13.78 22.52
N ALA A 457 -47.09 -13.34 23.74
CA ALA A 457 -48.09 -12.92 24.74
C ALA A 457 -48.69 -11.54 24.42
N TYR A 458 -47.94 -10.68 23.71
CA TYR A 458 -48.29 -9.29 23.45
C TYR A 458 -48.31 -8.93 21.97
N GLY A 459 -47.93 -9.85 21.08
CA GLY A 459 -47.98 -9.65 19.62
C GLY A 459 -47.73 -10.93 18.83
N VAL A 460 -47.56 -10.80 17.52
CA VAL A 460 -47.27 -11.91 16.61
C VAL A 460 -45.99 -11.61 15.86
N LEU A 461 -45.00 -12.48 16.01
CA LEU A 461 -43.77 -12.50 15.21
C LEU A 461 -44.03 -13.26 13.92
N THR A 462 -43.58 -12.72 12.79
CA THR A 462 -43.51 -13.40 11.51
C THR A 462 -42.05 -13.41 11.08
N ILE A 463 -41.43 -14.58 10.94
CA ILE A 463 -39.99 -14.73 10.67
C ILE A 463 -39.77 -15.67 9.49
N ASN A 464 -38.74 -15.39 8.71
CA ASN A 464 -38.31 -16.12 7.52
C ASN A 464 -36.99 -16.87 7.76
N ALA A 465 -36.66 -17.79 6.84
CA ALA A 465 -35.40 -18.54 6.91
C ALA A 465 -34.16 -17.68 6.66
N ASP A 466 -34.31 -16.55 5.96
CA ASP A 466 -33.25 -15.55 5.72
C ASP A 466 -33.07 -14.56 6.89
N GLY A 467 -33.68 -14.84 8.04
CA GLY A 467 -33.60 -14.03 9.24
C GLY A 467 -34.53 -12.81 9.26
N SER A 468 -35.06 -12.40 8.11
CA SER A 468 -35.97 -11.25 8.05
C SER A 468 -37.25 -11.52 8.85
N TYR A 469 -37.66 -10.56 9.68
CA TYR A 469 -38.82 -10.67 10.52
C TYR A 469 -39.69 -9.41 10.55
N SER A 470 -40.95 -9.60 10.90
CA SER A 470 -41.88 -8.54 11.27
C SER A 470 -42.62 -8.93 12.55
N TYR A 471 -42.70 -8.02 13.51
CA TYR A 471 -43.45 -8.20 14.74
C TYR A 471 -44.59 -7.19 14.79
N GLN A 472 -45.82 -7.68 14.95
CA GLN A 472 -47.00 -6.86 15.13
C GLN A 472 -47.49 -6.93 16.58
N ALA A 473 -47.33 -5.83 17.33
CA ALA A 473 -47.91 -5.71 18.66
C ALA A 473 -49.45 -5.76 18.59
N SER A 474 -50.07 -6.47 19.53
CA SER A 474 -51.53 -6.66 19.60
C SER A 474 -52.29 -5.42 20.10
N GLY A 475 -51.57 -4.42 20.63
CA GLY A 475 -52.17 -3.21 21.21
C GLY A 475 -52.90 -3.45 22.54
N LYS A 476 -52.82 -4.63 23.16
CA LYS A 476 -53.60 -4.93 24.38
C LYS A 476 -53.38 -3.91 25.52
N ALA A 477 -54.45 -3.54 26.22
CA ALA A 477 -54.40 -2.60 27.34
C ALA A 477 -53.48 -3.12 28.47
N GLY A 478 -52.56 -2.27 28.96
CA GLY A 478 -51.59 -2.64 30.00
C GLY A 478 -50.35 -3.41 29.51
N SER A 479 -50.13 -3.52 28.19
CA SER A 479 -48.94 -4.20 27.63
C SER A 479 -47.65 -3.38 27.73
N ALA A 480 -47.75 -2.06 27.86
CA ALA A 480 -46.59 -1.17 27.93
C ALA A 480 -45.69 -1.47 29.14
N GLY A 481 -44.38 -1.62 28.90
CA GLY A 481 -43.38 -2.02 29.89
C GLY A 481 -43.17 -3.53 30.05
N ASN A 482 -43.82 -4.37 29.22
CA ASN A 482 -43.53 -5.81 29.12
C ASN A 482 -42.76 -6.11 27.83
N ALA A 483 -42.27 -7.34 27.67
CA ALA A 483 -41.58 -7.81 26.48
C ALA A 483 -42.11 -9.16 25.99
N ASP A 484 -42.01 -9.43 24.69
CA ASP A 484 -42.08 -10.77 24.11
C ASP A 484 -40.67 -11.28 23.80
N VAL A 485 -40.36 -12.52 24.17
CA VAL A 485 -39.05 -13.14 23.93
C VAL A 485 -39.24 -14.37 23.05
N PHE A 486 -38.52 -14.41 21.94
CA PHE A 486 -38.52 -15.50 20.97
C PHE A 486 -37.13 -16.13 20.92
N THR A 487 -37.02 -17.41 21.24
CA THR A 487 -35.76 -18.15 21.10
C THR A 487 -35.67 -18.72 19.70
N TYR A 488 -34.62 -18.41 18.94
CA TYR A 488 -34.41 -18.89 17.58
C TYR A 488 -33.09 -19.66 17.46
N THR A 489 -33.02 -20.56 16.46
CA THR A 489 -31.85 -21.37 16.14
C THR A 489 -31.41 -21.07 14.72
N ILE A 490 -30.13 -20.76 14.53
CA ILE A 490 -29.50 -20.58 13.22
C ILE A 490 -28.72 -21.84 12.84
N THR A 491 -28.50 -22.04 11.55
CA THR A 491 -27.72 -23.15 11.01
C THR A 491 -26.91 -22.68 9.81
N ASP A 492 -25.62 -22.96 9.80
CA ASP A 492 -24.71 -22.64 8.68
C ASP A 492 -24.81 -23.67 7.53
N GLY A 493 -24.08 -23.40 6.45
CA GLY A 493 -23.96 -24.31 5.30
C GLY A 493 -23.38 -25.69 5.63
N ASN A 494 -22.66 -25.82 6.76
CA ASN A 494 -22.05 -27.05 7.26
C ASN A 494 -22.93 -27.83 8.25
N GLY A 495 -24.08 -27.27 8.65
CA GLY A 495 -25.05 -27.87 9.57
C GLY A 495 -24.78 -27.63 11.07
N LEU A 496 -23.81 -26.78 11.43
CA LEU A 496 -23.56 -26.32 12.80
C LEU A 496 -24.68 -25.37 13.23
N GLN A 497 -25.07 -25.45 14.51
CA GLN A 497 -26.22 -24.70 15.03
C GLN A 497 -25.83 -23.88 16.25
N SER A 498 -26.38 -22.66 16.32
CA SER A 498 -26.34 -21.82 17.51
C SER A 498 -27.74 -21.30 17.82
N THR A 499 -28.02 -21.02 19.10
CA THR A 499 -29.36 -20.67 19.59
C THR A 499 -29.30 -19.47 20.51
N THR A 500 -30.10 -18.46 20.23
CA THR A 500 -30.17 -17.21 20.99
C THR A 500 -31.60 -16.65 21.02
N THR A 501 -31.80 -15.40 21.41
CA THR A 501 -33.13 -14.79 21.60
C THR A 501 -33.29 -13.45 20.90
N LEU A 502 -34.44 -13.27 20.23
CA LEU A 502 -34.99 -11.99 19.82
C LEU A 502 -35.95 -11.48 20.90
N THR A 503 -35.66 -10.31 21.48
CA THR A 503 -36.49 -9.65 22.49
C THR A 503 -37.22 -8.44 21.90
N ILE A 504 -38.55 -8.41 21.98
CA ILE A 504 -39.36 -7.26 21.56
C ILE A 504 -39.97 -6.56 22.78
N ASN A 505 -39.46 -5.38 23.11
CA ASN A 505 -39.96 -4.51 24.18
C ASN A 505 -41.24 -3.78 23.73
N ILE A 506 -42.28 -3.77 24.57
CA ILE A 506 -43.59 -3.18 24.24
C ILE A 506 -43.76 -1.84 24.96
N GLY A 507 -43.86 -0.74 24.22
CA GLY A 507 -44.25 0.58 24.73
C GLY A 507 -43.20 1.36 25.53
N GLN A 508 -41.95 0.90 25.60
CA GLN A 508 -40.79 1.69 26.04
C GLN A 508 -39.61 1.40 25.11
N GLU A 509 -38.93 2.46 24.67
CA GLU A 509 -37.62 2.37 24.05
C GLU A 509 -36.62 2.08 25.18
N VAL A 510 -36.19 0.82 25.31
CA VAL A 510 -35.16 0.40 26.27
C VAL A 510 -34.03 -0.19 25.45
N GLU A 511 -33.16 0.68 24.95
CA GLU A 511 -31.85 0.26 24.47
C GLU A 511 -31.01 -0.08 25.71
N THR A 512 -30.94 -1.38 26.03
CA THR A 512 -30.10 -1.89 27.11
C THR A 512 -28.63 -1.72 26.76
N ALA A 513 -27.78 -1.44 27.75
CA ALA A 513 -26.34 -1.42 27.53
C ALA A 513 -25.84 -2.72 26.87
N GLN A 514 -25.16 -2.63 25.74
CA GLN A 514 -24.48 -3.73 25.04
C GLN A 514 -23.02 -3.30 24.85
N ALA A 515 -22.09 -4.11 25.36
CA ALA A 515 -20.66 -3.86 25.26
C ALA A 515 -20.06 -4.82 24.21
N ASN A 516 -19.30 -4.29 23.26
CA ASN A 516 -18.70 -5.04 22.16
C ASN A 516 -17.18 -5.21 22.36
N PRO A 517 -16.60 -6.38 22.03
CA PRO A 517 -15.15 -6.56 22.14
C PRO A 517 -14.37 -5.56 21.25
N ASP A 518 -13.41 -4.86 21.87
CA ASP A 518 -12.50 -3.90 21.22
C ASP A 518 -11.12 -4.57 21.07
N THR A 519 -10.43 -4.32 19.94
CA THR A 519 -9.07 -4.81 19.68
C THR A 519 -8.21 -3.73 19.06
N GLN A 520 -7.10 -3.40 19.72
CA GLN A 520 -6.18 -2.36 19.29
C GLN A 520 -4.74 -2.87 19.21
N ALA A 521 -4.03 -2.48 18.15
CA ALA A 521 -2.61 -2.80 17.96
C ALA A 521 -1.70 -1.70 18.53
N TYR A 522 -0.70 -2.10 19.32
CA TYR A 522 0.39 -1.29 19.82
C TYR A 522 1.70 -1.75 19.17
N TYR A 523 2.14 -1.01 18.16
CA TYR A 523 3.46 -1.24 17.58
C TYR A 523 4.55 -0.74 18.52
N VAL A 524 5.26 -1.68 19.14
CA VAL A 524 6.49 -1.43 19.86
C VAL A 524 7.57 -1.13 18.85
N GLY A 525 8.37 -0.12 19.14
CA GLY A 525 9.45 0.31 18.27
C GLY A 525 8.97 1.30 17.25
N ASN A 526 9.23 2.57 17.53
CA ASN A 526 9.96 3.28 16.50
C ASN A 526 11.43 2.93 16.76
N VAL A 527 12.20 2.74 15.68
CA VAL A 527 13.58 3.23 15.62
C VAL A 527 13.68 4.41 16.57
N GLU A 528 14.42 4.30 17.69
CA GLU A 528 14.42 5.25 18.84
C GLU A 528 13.33 6.31 18.71
N ASP A 529 12.14 6.08 19.29
CA ASP A 529 11.06 7.08 19.39
C ASP A 529 11.28 8.27 18.44
N ASN A 530 10.80 8.25 17.20
CA ASN A 530 11.17 9.18 16.11
C ASN A 530 11.29 10.71 16.42
N LEU A 531 10.91 11.14 17.62
CA LEU A 531 11.23 12.42 18.24
C LEU A 531 12.61 12.46 18.90
N ASP A 532 13.02 11.46 19.66
CA ASP A 532 14.34 11.31 20.26
C ASP A 532 15.41 11.56 19.19
N ILE A 533 16.50 12.21 19.57
CA ILE A 533 17.56 12.70 18.67
C ILE A 533 17.15 13.77 17.62
N GLN A 534 15.87 14.19 17.49
CA GLN A 534 15.54 15.33 16.64
C GLN A 534 16.12 16.61 17.24
N GLY A 535 17.18 17.11 16.61
CA GLY A 535 17.90 18.32 17.02
C GLY A 535 17.69 19.47 16.05
N GLY A 536 17.38 20.66 16.55
CA GLY A 536 17.19 21.86 15.72
C GLY A 536 17.65 23.14 16.39
N ASN A 537 17.86 24.17 15.56
CA ASN A 537 18.09 25.53 16.05
C ASN A 537 16.75 26.16 16.47
N VAL A 538 16.70 26.83 17.62
CA VAL A 538 15.47 27.47 18.11
C VAL A 538 15.50 28.99 18.00
N VAL A 539 14.38 29.54 17.53
CA VAL A 539 14.19 30.98 17.36
C VAL A 539 13.65 31.59 18.66
N GLN A 540 14.34 32.63 19.15
CA GLN A 540 13.88 33.42 20.30
C GLN A 540 12.75 34.36 19.87
N VAL A 541 11.60 34.32 20.56
CA VAL A 541 10.49 35.26 20.34
C VAL A 541 10.24 36.04 21.63
N ALA A 542 10.43 37.36 21.59
CA ALA A 542 10.18 38.19 22.76
C ALA A 542 8.68 38.48 22.94
N GLY A 543 8.17 38.26 24.16
CA GLY A 543 6.93 38.90 24.63
C GLY A 543 5.61 38.17 24.33
N LEU A 544 5.60 36.83 24.27
CA LEU A 544 4.34 36.09 24.30
C LEU A 544 3.68 36.29 25.67
N SER A 545 2.60 37.08 25.69
CA SER A 545 1.75 37.24 26.86
C SER A 545 0.91 35.98 27.04
N LEU A 546 0.77 35.50 28.28
CA LEU A 546 0.11 34.27 28.72
C LEU A 546 -1.42 34.20 28.44
N LEU A 547 -1.95 34.94 27.46
CA LEU A 547 -3.37 35.00 27.13
C LEU A 547 -3.67 34.09 25.92
N ASN A 548 -3.66 32.78 26.17
CA ASN A 548 -4.31 31.66 25.44
C ASN A 548 -4.18 31.51 23.90
N THR A 549 -3.80 32.52 23.10
CA THR A 549 -3.74 32.43 21.64
C THR A 549 -2.60 33.30 21.11
N VAL A 550 -1.73 32.73 20.26
CA VAL A 550 -0.59 33.46 19.68
C VAL A 550 -1.02 34.09 18.35
N ASN A 551 -1.12 35.43 18.30
CA ASN A 551 -1.49 36.18 17.09
C ASN A 551 -0.27 36.85 16.41
N VAL A 552 0.91 36.26 16.55
CA VAL A 552 2.18 36.73 15.97
C VAL A 552 2.59 35.72 14.89
N ALA A 553 3.03 36.21 13.72
CA ALA A 553 3.55 35.35 12.67
C ALA A 553 4.68 34.46 13.22
N LEU A 554 4.42 33.17 13.33
CA LEU A 554 5.38 32.19 13.82
C LEU A 554 6.54 32.09 12.82
N PRO A 555 7.80 32.11 13.27
CA PRO A 555 8.95 32.02 12.38
C PRO A 555 9.01 30.66 11.70
N THR A 556 9.49 30.61 10.45
CA THR A 556 9.61 29.37 9.67
C THR A 556 10.66 28.39 10.20
N ASN A 557 11.59 28.86 11.05
CA ASN A 557 12.84 28.16 11.43
C ASN A 557 12.86 27.69 12.90
N GLY A 558 11.72 27.46 13.55
CA GLY A 558 11.68 26.89 14.92
C GLY A 558 11.87 25.38 14.93
N PHE A 559 12.31 24.82 16.07
CA PHE A 559 12.29 23.36 16.29
C PHE A 559 10.84 22.87 16.29
N LYS A 560 10.55 21.92 15.41
CA LYS A 560 9.22 21.38 15.17
C LYS A 560 9.27 19.87 15.26
N PHE A 561 8.18 19.30 15.72
CA PHE A 561 8.00 17.87 15.75
C PHE A 561 6.51 17.52 15.62
N VAL A 562 6.20 16.26 15.31
CA VAL A 562 4.84 15.79 15.06
C VAL A 562 4.53 14.64 16.00
N VAL A 563 3.38 14.71 16.67
CA VAL A 563 2.79 13.57 17.38
C VAL A 563 1.77 12.94 16.46
N ALA A 564 1.88 11.63 16.22
CA ALA A 564 1.03 10.91 15.28
C ALA A 564 -0.44 10.85 15.75
N GLU A 565 -1.38 10.72 14.80
CA GLU A 565 -2.80 10.49 15.10
C GLU A 565 -2.99 9.19 15.89
N GLY A 566 -4.04 9.15 16.73
CA GLY A 566 -4.32 8.00 17.60
C GLY A 566 -3.31 7.80 18.73
N THR A 567 -2.44 8.78 18.99
CA THR A 567 -1.40 8.68 20.04
C THR A 567 -1.33 9.92 20.93
N GLU A 568 -0.92 9.68 22.16
CA GLU A 568 -0.40 10.70 23.08
C GLU A 568 1.08 10.42 23.35
N GLN A 569 1.88 11.47 23.54
CA GLN A 569 3.30 11.32 23.87
C GLN A 569 3.66 12.16 25.10
N ASP A 570 4.58 11.64 25.91
CA ASP A 570 5.36 12.46 26.84
C ASP A 570 6.65 12.84 26.13
N VAL A 571 7.02 14.13 26.10
CA VAL A 571 8.21 14.61 25.38
C VAL A 571 9.12 15.38 26.33
N THR A 572 10.33 14.87 26.52
CA THR A 572 11.40 15.53 27.29
C THR A 572 12.34 16.28 26.36
N LEU A 573 12.48 17.58 26.58
CA LEU A 573 13.32 18.45 25.77
C LEU A 573 14.61 18.80 26.52
N GLY A 574 15.75 18.65 25.84
CA GLY A 574 17.06 19.15 26.24
C GLY A 574 17.40 20.46 25.51
N VAL A 575 17.96 21.43 26.24
CA VAL A 575 18.42 22.70 25.66
C VAL A 575 19.90 22.90 25.92
N SER A 576 20.67 23.18 24.87
CA SER A 576 22.09 23.52 24.97
C SER A 576 22.50 24.63 23.99
N GLY A 577 23.56 25.37 24.31
CA GLY A 577 24.13 26.34 23.38
C GLY A 577 24.93 27.45 24.04
N SER A 578 25.66 28.23 23.24
CA SER A 578 26.38 29.39 23.74
C SER A 578 26.32 30.58 22.78
N THR A 579 26.50 31.78 23.33
CA THR A 579 26.50 33.04 22.56
C THR A 579 27.78 33.81 22.80
N ALA A 580 28.29 34.49 21.76
CA ALA A 580 29.59 35.18 21.81
C ALA A 580 29.53 36.64 22.31
N LEU A 581 28.34 37.14 22.66
CA LEU A 581 28.12 38.54 23.05
C LEU A 581 27.13 38.62 24.22
N SER A 582 27.65 38.74 25.45
CA SER A 582 26.86 39.07 26.63
C SER A 582 27.34 40.37 27.26
N ILE A 583 26.39 41.14 27.81
CA ILE A 583 26.67 42.21 28.76
C ILE A 583 26.49 41.64 30.16
N ALA A 584 27.39 42.00 31.08
CA ALA A 584 27.47 41.45 32.43
C ALA A 584 26.16 41.61 33.23
N LEU A 585 25.29 40.61 33.13
CA LEU A 585 24.12 40.39 33.98
C LEU A 585 24.31 39.05 34.70
N GLY A 586 23.72 38.91 35.90
CA GLY A 586 23.69 37.62 36.61
C GLY A 586 22.89 36.57 35.83
N ALA A 587 22.95 35.30 36.26
CA ALA A 587 22.19 34.22 35.64
C ALA A 587 20.68 34.52 35.58
N VAL A 588 20.02 34.15 34.48
CA VAL A 588 18.60 34.40 34.21
C VAL A 588 17.91 33.10 33.79
N THR A 589 16.63 32.95 34.14
CA THR A 589 15.77 31.82 33.73
C THR A 589 14.80 32.22 32.61
N LEU A 590 14.48 31.27 31.73
CA LEU A 590 13.55 31.43 30.60
C LEU A 590 12.52 30.30 30.59
N ASP A 591 11.34 30.58 30.03
CA ASP A 591 10.24 29.62 29.90
C ASP A 591 10.28 28.91 28.53
N LEU A 592 9.92 27.63 28.51
CA LEU A 592 9.67 26.86 27.28
C LEU A 592 8.15 26.83 27.03
N ILE A 593 7.75 27.16 25.81
CA ILE A 593 6.34 27.19 25.39
C ILE A 593 6.17 26.23 24.22
N LEU A 594 5.24 25.29 24.35
CA LEU A 594 4.84 24.37 23.29
C LEU A 594 3.59 24.91 22.61
N ILE A 595 3.64 25.07 21.28
CA ILE A 595 2.55 25.61 20.47
C ILE A 595 2.13 24.55 19.46
N ASN A 596 0.84 24.22 19.42
CA ASN A 596 0.27 23.46 18.31
C ASN A 596 0.09 24.41 17.12
N THR A 597 0.77 24.10 16.02
CA THR A 597 0.87 24.97 14.84
C THR A 597 -0.38 24.92 13.95
N ASP A 598 -1.17 23.85 14.04
CA ASP A 598 -2.44 23.71 13.32
C ASP A 598 -3.49 24.66 13.91
N THR A 599 -3.54 24.75 15.24
CA THR A 599 -4.53 25.55 15.99
C THR A 599 -4.00 26.91 16.45
N ASN A 600 -2.69 27.13 16.40
CA ASN A 600 -1.98 28.26 17.01
C ASN A 600 -2.24 28.43 18.52
N GLN A 601 -2.55 27.33 19.21
CA GLN A 601 -2.79 27.31 20.65
C GLN A 601 -1.54 26.90 21.43
N ILE A 602 -1.38 27.50 22.61
CA ILE A 602 -0.34 27.08 23.56
C ILE A 602 -0.84 25.82 24.26
N VAL A 603 -0.13 24.70 24.06
CA VAL A 603 -0.47 23.40 24.64
C VAL A 603 0.21 23.18 25.98
N GLY A 604 1.43 23.72 26.16
CA GLY A 604 2.17 23.60 27.41
C GLY A 604 3.12 24.76 27.67
N VAL A 605 3.40 25.03 28.94
CA VAL A 605 4.43 26.00 29.37
C VAL A 605 5.24 25.41 30.53
N ILE A 606 6.54 25.21 30.32
CA ILE A 606 7.50 24.89 31.39
C ILE A 606 8.13 26.20 31.84
N LYS A 607 7.85 26.59 33.09
CA LYS A 607 8.40 27.81 33.68
C LYS A 607 9.82 27.61 34.15
N ASP A 608 10.67 28.61 33.93
CA ASP A 608 12.07 28.62 34.34
C ASP A 608 12.88 27.39 33.84
N GLY A 609 12.44 26.75 32.75
CA GLY A 609 13.01 25.50 32.24
C GLY A 609 14.42 25.64 31.66
N ILE A 610 14.83 26.85 31.28
CA ILE A 610 16.18 27.12 30.74
C ILE A 610 16.91 28.10 31.65
N THR A 611 18.16 27.79 31.97
CA THR A 611 19.07 28.70 32.66
C THR A 611 20.12 29.25 31.68
N ALA A 612 20.21 30.58 31.59
CA ALA A 612 21.23 31.28 30.83
C ALA A 612 22.29 31.85 31.79
N THR A 613 23.50 31.30 31.75
CA THR A 613 24.60 31.64 32.67
C THR A 613 25.71 32.41 31.95
N PRO A 614 26.16 33.56 32.47
CA PRO A 614 27.27 34.30 31.88
C PRO A 614 28.60 33.57 32.07
N THR A 615 29.35 33.34 30.99
CA THR A 615 30.66 32.68 31.00
C THR A 615 31.75 33.53 30.30
N GLY A 616 33.03 33.15 30.44
CA GLY A 616 34.17 33.83 29.81
C GLY A 616 34.86 34.94 30.65
N PHE A 617 36.10 35.29 30.29
CA PHE A 617 36.86 36.38 30.93
C PHE A 617 36.18 37.71 30.61
N LEU A 618 35.60 38.36 31.64
CA LEU A 618 34.74 39.57 31.59
C LEU A 618 33.22 39.33 31.43
N GLY A 619 32.74 38.08 31.38
CA GLY A 619 31.31 37.78 31.27
C GLY A 619 30.73 38.26 29.93
N LEU A 620 31.36 37.82 28.83
CA LEU A 620 31.04 38.22 27.45
C LEU A 620 30.39 37.09 26.63
N SER A 621 30.16 35.90 27.19
CA SER A 621 29.31 34.84 26.61
C SER A 621 28.14 34.48 27.53
N LEU A 622 27.03 33.99 26.98
CA LEU A 622 25.98 33.27 27.73
C LEU A 622 25.97 31.81 27.29
N GLU A 623 25.95 30.92 28.26
CA GLU A 623 25.74 29.48 28.11
C GLU A 623 24.31 29.13 28.51
N TYR A 624 23.60 28.41 27.64
CA TYR A 624 22.22 27.96 27.83
C TYR A 624 22.24 26.48 28.18
N ALA A 625 21.55 26.13 29.27
CA ALA A 625 21.37 24.75 29.69
C ALA A 625 20.01 24.59 30.38
N GLY A 626 19.37 23.44 30.20
CA GLY A 626 18.10 23.13 30.85
C GLY A 626 17.23 22.24 29.97
N GLY A 627 15.91 22.35 30.16
CA GLY A 627 14.96 21.46 29.54
C GLY A 627 13.71 21.24 30.39
N GLY A 628 12.90 20.29 29.97
CA GLY A 628 11.78 19.77 30.75
C GLY A 628 10.82 18.95 29.91
N GLU A 629 9.83 18.38 30.59
CA GLU A 629 8.90 17.40 30.04
C GLU A 629 7.52 18.03 29.79
N PHE A 630 6.94 17.71 28.64
CA PHE A 630 5.53 17.92 28.34
C PHE A 630 4.83 16.57 28.36
N GLU A 631 3.98 16.34 29.36
CA GLU A 631 3.23 15.09 29.53
C GLU A 631 1.94 15.11 28.70
N ARG A 632 1.58 13.96 28.11
CA ARG A 632 0.30 13.71 27.41
C ARG A 632 -0.05 14.72 26.34
N ILE A 633 0.91 15.05 25.49
CA ILE A 633 0.62 15.85 24.30
C ILE A 633 -0.05 14.96 23.26
N GLY A 634 -1.27 15.33 22.84
CA GLY A 634 -2.00 14.57 21.82
C GLY A 634 -1.47 14.79 20.41
N ALA A 635 -2.05 14.08 19.44
CA ALA A 635 -1.73 14.22 18.03
C ALA A 635 -1.69 15.68 17.51
N GLY A 636 -0.74 15.97 16.61
CA GLY A 636 -0.67 17.24 15.90
C GLY A 636 0.75 17.75 15.64
N ASN A 637 0.83 18.90 14.96
CA ASN A 637 2.10 19.52 14.60
C ASN A 637 2.52 20.55 15.65
N TYR A 638 3.68 20.35 16.28
CA TYR A 638 4.15 21.18 17.38
C TYR A 638 5.38 22.02 17.02
N MET A 639 5.51 23.17 17.67
CA MET A 639 6.70 24.00 17.64
C MET A 639 7.05 24.51 19.03
N VAL A 640 8.33 24.46 19.38
CA VAL A 640 8.82 24.93 20.68
C VAL A 640 9.40 26.34 20.57
N VAL A 641 9.04 27.20 21.52
CA VAL A 641 9.48 28.59 21.58
C VAL A 641 10.01 28.93 22.99
N ILE A 642 11.09 29.70 23.04
CA ILE A 642 11.65 30.21 24.30
C ILE A 642 11.11 31.62 24.56
N SER A 643 10.57 31.86 25.76
CA SER A 643 10.03 33.16 26.18
C SER A 643 10.68 33.66 27.48
N SER A 644 10.67 34.98 27.68
CA SER A 644 11.12 35.61 28.95
C SER A 644 9.92 36.09 29.77
N PRO A 645 9.86 35.78 31.08
CA PRO A 645 8.72 36.11 31.93
C PRO A 645 8.61 37.60 32.32
N THR A 646 9.57 38.47 31.97
CA THR A 646 9.57 39.89 32.41
C THR A 646 9.60 40.88 31.23
N THR A 647 8.48 41.55 30.99
CA THR A 647 8.28 42.52 29.90
C THR A 647 8.84 43.92 30.18
N GLU A 648 9.47 44.17 31.34
CA GLU A 648 10.02 45.49 31.69
C GLU A 648 11.48 45.42 32.15
N GLY A 649 12.40 45.92 31.31
CA GLY A 649 13.80 46.12 31.68
C GLY A 649 14.80 45.91 30.53
N LEU A 650 16.07 46.20 30.80
CA LEU A 650 17.20 46.06 29.85
C LEU A 650 17.28 44.67 29.19
N ILE A 651 16.74 43.64 29.86
CA ILE A 651 16.64 42.25 29.42
C ILE A 651 15.71 42.06 28.21
N GLY A 652 14.56 42.74 28.17
CA GLY A 652 13.66 42.70 27.01
C GLY A 652 14.28 43.30 25.74
N SER A 653 15.18 44.27 25.90
CA SER A 653 15.91 44.90 24.78
C SER A 653 17.13 44.10 24.29
N ILE A 654 17.73 43.23 25.11
CA ILE A 654 18.85 42.35 24.71
C ILE A 654 18.31 41.11 23.97
N LEU A 655 17.16 40.58 24.43
CA LEU A 655 16.49 39.45 23.77
C LEU A 655 15.85 39.83 22.41
N ASN A 656 15.58 41.13 22.19
CA ASN A 656 15.13 41.67 20.91
C ASN A 656 16.27 41.89 19.87
N LEU A 657 17.53 41.74 20.27
CA LEU A 657 18.63 41.69 19.32
C LEU A 657 18.69 40.26 18.78
N ASN A 658 18.09 40.05 17.61
CA ASN A 658 18.20 38.81 16.84
C ASN A 658 19.68 38.54 16.50
N LEU A 659 20.43 37.94 17.43
CA LEU A 659 21.90 37.80 17.41
C LEU A 659 22.38 36.60 16.58
N GLY A 660 21.53 35.98 15.75
CA GLY A 660 21.95 34.86 14.89
C GLY A 660 22.59 33.71 15.67
N THR A 661 22.03 33.37 16.83
CA THR A 661 22.59 32.41 17.78
C THR A 661 22.05 31.01 17.54
N SER A 662 22.92 30.00 17.53
CA SER A 662 22.56 28.59 17.55
C SER A 662 22.30 28.14 18.99
N ILE A 663 21.05 28.25 19.45
CA ILE A 663 20.57 27.47 20.60
C ILE A 663 20.05 26.18 20.02
N SER A 664 20.68 25.07 20.38
CA SER A 664 20.26 23.73 19.99
C SER A 664 19.23 23.24 20.98
N MET A 665 18.14 22.69 20.48
CA MET A 665 17.19 21.91 21.27
C MET A 665 17.08 20.54 20.64
N GLU A 666 17.02 19.53 21.51
CA GLU A 666 16.83 18.14 21.14
C GLU A 666 15.71 17.56 22.01
N VAL A 667 14.93 16.64 21.47
CA VAL A 667 14.16 15.73 22.32
C VAL A 667 15.16 14.71 22.85
N THR A 668 15.23 14.57 24.17
CA THR A 668 16.20 13.69 24.85
C THR A 668 15.59 12.37 25.32
N ASP A 669 14.26 12.32 25.34
CA ASP A 669 13.47 11.15 25.70
C ASP A 669 12.01 11.42 25.30
N SER A 670 11.29 10.40 24.86
CA SER A 670 9.84 10.47 24.75
C SER A 670 9.16 9.12 24.92
N THR A 671 7.92 9.15 25.41
CA THR A 671 7.13 7.96 25.71
C THR A 671 5.80 8.00 24.97
N LYS A 672 5.58 7.04 24.06
CA LYS A 672 4.36 6.91 23.26
C LYS A 672 3.26 6.13 23.98
N TYR A 673 2.02 6.59 23.82
CA TYR A 673 0.79 5.96 24.27
C TYR A 673 -0.15 5.85 23.09
N VAL A 674 -0.71 4.66 22.86
CA VAL A 674 -1.82 4.49 21.89
C VAL A 674 -3.11 4.86 22.61
N THR A 675 -3.98 5.60 21.93
CA THR A 675 -5.25 6.08 22.49
C THR A 675 -6.42 5.60 21.64
N GLY A 676 -7.49 5.17 22.30
CA GLY A 676 -8.74 4.77 21.64
C GLY A 676 -9.95 5.07 22.53
N ASN A 677 -11.12 4.57 22.15
CA ASN A 677 -12.32 4.71 22.96
C ASN A 677 -13.24 3.49 22.85
N VAL A 678 -13.36 2.72 23.94
CA VAL A 678 -14.18 1.48 23.98
C VAL A 678 -15.68 1.72 23.77
N LEU A 679 -16.18 2.94 23.92
CA LEU A 679 -17.62 3.23 23.80
C LEU A 679 -18.04 3.63 22.38
N HIS A 680 -17.12 3.89 21.46
CA HIS A 680 -17.43 4.42 20.13
C HIS A 680 -16.63 3.69 19.06
N THR A 681 -17.23 3.47 17.88
CA THR A 681 -16.48 3.03 16.70
C THR A 681 -15.34 3.99 16.44
N ASP A 682 -14.12 3.47 16.48
CA ASP A 682 -12.93 4.19 16.06
C ASP A 682 -12.37 3.61 14.74
N SER A 683 -11.13 3.96 14.42
CA SER A 683 -10.58 3.80 13.06
C SER A 683 -10.00 2.40 12.78
N ASP A 684 -9.95 1.52 13.78
CA ASP A 684 -9.29 0.21 13.69
C ASP A 684 -10.24 -0.98 13.41
N GLY A 685 -11.52 -0.71 13.19
CA GLY A 685 -12.53 -1.73 12.88
C GLY A 685 -13.47 -2.07 14.05
N ASP A 686 -13.38 -1.37 15.17
CA ASP A 686 -14.27 -1.54 16.32
C ASP A 686 -15.75 -1.15 16.06
N VAL A 687 -16.68 -1.90 16.65
CA VAL A 687 -18.12 -1.60 16.65
C VAL A 687 -18.47 -0.97 17.99
N GLY A 688 -18.79 0.33 18.00
CA GLY A 688 -19.04 1.06 19.24
C GLY A 688 -20.16 0.47 20.09
N ASP A 689 -19.98 0.54 21.40
CA ASP A 689 -20.96 0.13 22.40
C ASP A 689 -22.31 0.86 22.26
N THR A 690 -23.40 0.18 22.60
CA THR A 690 -24.76 0.73 22.46
C THR A 690 -25.49 0.79 23.80
N GLY A 691 -26.43 1.73 23.90
CA GLY A 691 -27.22 1.99 25.10
C GLY A 691 -27.35 3.48 25.44
N ASN A 692 -28.40 3.84 26.17
CA ASN A 692 -28.68 5.24 26.49
C ASN A 692 -27.81 5.75 27.65
N GLY A 693 -26.90 6.67 27.36
CA GLY A 693 -26.05 7.33 28.36
C GLY A 693 -25.05 6.38 29.02
N ILE A 694 -24.49 5.46 28.23
CA ILE A 694 -23.50 4.49 28.68
C ILE A 694 -22.23 5.16 29.20
N THR A 695 -21.67 4.57 30.24
CA THR A 695 -20.38 4.95 30.82
C THR A 695 -19.62 3.70 31.24
N VAL A 696 -18.29 3.70 31.15
CA VAL A 696 -17.48 2.62 31.70
C VAL A 696 -17.48 2.72 33.23
N SER A 697 -17.94 1.67 33.91
CA SER A 697 -18.10 1.62 35.37
C SER A 697 -17.02 0.79 36.08
N SER A 698 -16.47 -0.23 35.43
CA SER A 698 -15.33 -1.00 35.95
C SER A 698 -14.41 -1.53 34.86
N ILE A 699 -13.16 -1.80 35.25
CA ILE A 699 -12.13 -2.45 34.43
C ILE A 699 -11.47 -3.56 35.25
N GLN A 700 -11.15 -4.67 34.61
CA GLN A 700 -10.59 -5.87 35.23
C GLN A 700 -9.42 -6.43 34.41
N PHE A 701 -8.37 -6.86 35.12
CA PHE A 701 -7.28 -7.66 34.59
C PHE A 701 -6.95 -8.80 35.55
N GLY A 702 -7.13 -10.05 35.12
CA GLY A 702 -7.02 -11.22 35.99
C GLY A 702 -7.94 -11.14 37.21
N SER A 703 -7.36 -11.03 38.41
CA SER A 703 -8.11 -10.88 39.67
C SER A 703 -8.23 -9.44 40.19
N GLN A 704 -7.58 -8.48 39.54
CA GLN A 704 -7.68 -7.07 39.90
C GLN A 704 -8.90 -6.44 39.22
N ILE A 705 -9.75 -5.77 40.00
CA ILE A 705 -10.93 -5.06 39.53
C ILE A 705 -10.85 -3.64 40.08
N GLU A 706 -10.95 -2.65 39.21
CA GLU A 706 -10.93 -1.24 39.55
C GLU A 706 -12.23 -0.55 39.12
N THR A 707 -12.69 0.41 39.92
CA THR A 707 -13.84 1.26 39.56
C THR A 707 -13.36 2.42 38.69
N VAL A 708 -13.97 2.57 37.51
CA VAL A 708 -13.58 3.61 36.56
C VAL A 708 -14.24 4.93 36.94
N THR A 709 -13.49 6.04 36.82
CA THR A 709 -13.99 7.39 37.13
C THR A 709 -13.72 8.35 35.98
N ALA A 710 -14.34 9.53 36.01
CA ALA A 710 -14.10 10.58 35.02
C ALA A 710 -12.64 11.09 35.01
N GLY A 711 -11.89 10.90 36.10
CA GLY A 711 -10.46 11.25 36.18
C GLY A 711 -9.52 10.19 35.61
N GLY A 712 -10.06 9.05 35.16
CA GLY A 712 -9.30 7.89 34.74
C GLY A 712 -8.90 6.98 35.90
N VAL A 713 -8.67 5.71 35.59
CA VAL A 713 -8.05 4.73 36.50
C VAL A 713 -6.97 3.97 35.74
N MET A 714 -5.86 3.69 36.42
CA MET A 714 -4.74 2.94 35.87
C MET A 714 -4.86 1.47 36.28
N ILE A 715 -4.69 0.56 35.33
CA ILE A 715 -4.61 -0.88 35.54
C ILE A 715 -3.40 -1.44 34.79
N ASN A 716 -2.62 -2.30 35.46
CA ASN A 716 -1.43 -2.90 34.86
C ASN A 716 -1.79 -4.26 34.26
N GLY A 717 -1.51 -4.41 32.97
CA GLY A 717 -1.47 -5.69 32.28
C GLY A 717 -0.19 -6.45 32.58
N THR A 718 0.04 -7.54 31.86
CA THR A 718 1.29 -8.30 31.92
C THR A 718 2.40 -7.56 31.19
N TYR A 719 2.07 -6.95 30.05
CA TYR A 719 3.03 -6.39 29.12
C TYR A 719 2.96 -4.87 28.99
N GLY A 720 1.91 -4.23 29.51
CA GLY A 720 1.79 -2.78 29.53
C GLY A 720 0.85 -2.26 30.61
N THR A 721 0.57 -0.97 30.55
CA THR A 721 -0.32 -0.27 31.48
C THR A 721 -1.41 0.45 30.70
N LEU A 722 -2.66 0.21 31.09
CA LEU A 722 -3.85 0.86 30.55
C LEU A 722 -4.35 1.93 31.53
N ILE A 723 -4.72 3.09 31.00
CA ILE A 723 -5.50 4.10 31.72
C ILE A 723 -6.83 4.25 30.99
N ILE A 724 -7.95 4.05 31.68
CA ILE A 724 -9.29 4.16 31.09
C ILE A 724 -10.17 5.10 31.90
N LYS A 725 -10.98 5.92 31.21
CA LYS A 725 -11.91 6.89 31.80
C LYS A 725 -13.36 6.44 31.64
N SER A 726 -14.26 7.03 32.42
CA SER A 726 -15.69 6.67 32.39
C SER A 726 -16.40 7.04 31.09
N ASP A 727 -15.79 7.90 30.26
CA ASP A 727 -16.27 8.26 28.92
C ASP A 727 -15.73 7.34 27.81
N GLY A 728 -15.11 6.21 28.19
CA GLY A 728 -14.58 5.21 27.27
C GLY A 728 -13.17 5.51 26.76
N SER A 729 -12.72 6.77 26.85
CA SER A 729 -11.39 7.12 26.37
C SER A 729 -10.31 6.39 27.18
N TYR A 730 -9.36 5.79 26.48
CA TYR A 730 -8.26 5.07 27.08
C TYR A 730 -6.91 5.45 26.45
N SER A 731 -5.84 5.19 27.20
CA SER A 731 -4.46 5.25 26.72
C SER A 731 -3.71 4.03 27.21
N TYR A 732 -2.98 3.35 26.33
CA TYR A 732 -2.17 2.18 26.64
C TYR A 732 -0.69 2.40 26.29
N HIS A 733 0.19 1.87 27.12
CA HIS A 733 1.64 1.86 26.88
C HIS A 733 2.24 0.51 27.24
N ALA A 734 2.92 -0.11 26.27
CA ALA A 734 3.67 -1.34 26.51
C ALA A 734 4.97 -1.06 27.27
N ASN A 735 5.29 -1.92 28.23
CA ASN A 735 6.50 -1.88 29.07
C ASN A 735 7.72 -2.42 28.28
N GLY A 736 8.11 -1.71 27.22
CA GLY A 736 9.24 -2.10 26.35
C GLY A 736 8.91 -3.23 25.39
N THR A 737 9.93 -4.00 24.99
CA THR A 737 9.84 -5.03 23.92
C THR A 737 9.49 -6.43 24.42
N THR A 738 9.36 -6.64 25.73
CA THR A 738 9.12 -7.99 26.29
C THR A 738 7.74 -8.57 25.98
N GLY A 739 6.79 -7.73 25.56
CA GLY A 739 5.45 -8.12 25.17
C GLY A 739 5.23 -8.27 23.67
N VAL A 740 6.24 -8.06 22.83
CA VAL A 740 6.04 -8.13 21.38
C VAL A 740 5.64 -9.55 20.95
N GLY A 741 4.63 -9.64 20.10
CA GLY A 741 3.95 -10.88 19.69
C GLY A 741 2.90 -11.37 20.68
N GLN A 742 2.67 -10.65 21.79
CA GLN A 742 1.73 -11.02 22.84
C GLN A 742 0.64 -9.95 22.99
N SER A 743 -0.41 -10.26 23.76
CA SER A 743 -1.50 -9.32 24.01
C SER A 743 -1.83 -9.19 25.50
N ASP A 744 -2.26 -7.99 25.90
CA ASP A 744 -2.94 -7.78 27.18
C ASP A 744 -4.46 -7.71 26.94
N VAL A 745 -5.24 -8.57 27.60
CA VAL A 745 -6.71 -8.59 27.49
C VAL A 745 -7.33 -8.06 28.78
N PHE A 746 -8.05 -6.94 28.69
CA PHE A 746 -8.74 -6.30 29.81
C PHE A 746 -10.24 -6.50 29.68
N THR A 747 -10.95 -6.85 30.75
CA THR A 747 -12.42 -6.93 30.74
C THR A 747 -13.00 -5.61 31.28
N TYR A 748 -13.77 -4.89 30.49
CA TYR A 748 -14.44 -3.67 30.92
C TYR A 748 -15.95 -3.87 31.06
N THR A 749 -16.59 -3.05 31.88
CA THR A 749 -18.04 -3.07 32.12
C THR A 749 -18.60 -1.69 31.87
N ILE A 750 -19.64 -1.61 31.04
CA ILE A 750 -20.41 -0.39 30.82
C ILE A 750 -21.68 -0.39 31.66
N THR A 751 -22.24 0.78 31.89
CA THR A 751 -23.50 0.97 32.61
C THR A 751 -24.33 2.06 31.94
N ASP A 752 -25.59 1.76 31.61
CA ASP A 752 -26.53 2.73 31.04
C ASP A 752 -27.11 3.68 32.10
N GLY A 753 -27.86 4.69 31.66
CA GLY A 753 -28.54 5.65 32.53
C GLY A 753 -29.64 5.04 33.42
N LEU A 754 -30.02 3.78 33.21
CA LEU A 754 -31.00 3.03 33.99
C LEU A 754 -30.35 2.06 34.99
N GLY A 755 -29.03 1.88 34.93
CA GLY A 755 -28.24 1.02 35.79
C GLY A 755 -28.08 -0.42 35.30
N HIS A 756 -28.43 -0.73 34.06
CA HIS A 756 -28.10 -2.02 33.44
C HIS A 756 -26.63 -2.03 33.04
N THR A 757 -26.00 -3.19 33.12
CA THR A 757 -24.57 -3.37 32.87
C THR A 757 -24.34 -4.44 31.82
N SER A 758 -23.36 -4.21 30.94
CA SER A 758 -22.80 -5.22 30.05
C SER A 758 -21.27 -5.20 30.15
N SER A 759 -20.63 -6.33 29.92
CA SER A 759 -19.17 -6.48 30.03
C SER A 759 -18.61 -7.23 28.84
N THR A 760 -17.42 -6.81 28.40
CA THR A 760 -16.69 -7.41 27.27
C THR A 760 -15.19 -7.11 27.42
N THR A 761 -14.38 -7.36 26.39
CA THR A 761 -12.92 -7.22 26.42
C THR A 761 -12.39 -6.09 25.56
N LEU A 762 -11.34 -5.41 26.03
CA LEU A 762 -10.40 -4.61 25.25
C LEU A 762 -9.09 -5.40 25.14
N THR A 763 -8.70 -5.75 23.92
CA THR A 763 -7.48 -6.51 23.62
C THR A 763 -6.40 -5.58 23.07
N MET A 764 -5.27 -5.49 23.76
CA MET A 764 -4.10 -4.74 23.30
C MET A 764 -3.06 -5.69 22.69
N ASN A 765 -3.00 -5.78 21.37
CA ASN A 765 -2.00 -6.58 20.64
C ASN A 765 -0.68 -5.81 20.58
N ILE A 766 0.42 -6.40 21.02
CA ILE A 766 1.71 -5.73 21.10
C ILE A 766 2.57 -6.26 19.97
N GLU A 767 2.78 -5.45 18.93
CA GLU A 767 3.40 -5.88 17.68
C GLU A 767 4.78 -5.25 17.49
N SER A 768 5.66 -5.89 16.72
CA SER A 768 6.91 -5.26 16.28
C SER A 768 6.59 -4.34 15.12
N THR A 769 7.30 -3.21 15.00
CA THR A 769 7.40 -2.59 13.68
C THR A 769 8.15 -3.53 12.73
N PRO A 770 7.59 -3.83 11.55
CA PRO A 770 8.26 -4.66 10.58
C PRO A 770 9.52 -3.94 10.06
N PRO A 771 10.60 -4.68 9.77
CA PRO A 771 11.75 -4.09 9.11
C PRO A 771 11.36 -3.68 7.67
N VAL A 772 11.96 -2.61 7.18
CA VAL A 772 11.83 -2.14 5.80
C VAL A 772 13.23 -1.88 5.26
N ALA A 773 13.69 -2.77 4.40
CA ALA A 773 14.93 -2.64 3.65
C ALA A 773 14.67 -1.85 2.37
N VAL A 774 15.58 -0.96 1.96
CA VAL A 774 15.45 -0.15 0.75
C VAL A 774 16.67 -0.32 -0.14
N ASP A 775 16.46 -0.44 -1.46
CA ASP A 775 17.56 -0.62 -2.41
C ASP A 775 18.58 0.53 -2.33
N ASP A 776 19.86 0.15 -2.35
CA ASP A 776 21.02 1.05 -2.28
C ASP A 776 21.78 1.08 -3.60
N ILE A 777 22.35 2.25 -3.95
CA ILE A 777 23.11 2.41 -5.20
C ILE A 777 24.46 3.08 -4.91
N ALA A 778 25.53 2.30 -5.02
CA ALA A 778 26.89 2.81 -4.90
C ALA A 778 27.45 3.19 -6.27
N SER A 779 27.39 4.47 -6.63
CA SER A 779 27.95 4.95 -7.90
C SER A 779 29.48 5.08 -7.86
N LEU A 780 30.14 4.53 -8.86
CA LEU A 780 31.58 4.61 -9.09
C LEU A 780 31.82 5.09 -10.52
N SER A 781 32.81 5.95 -10.77
CA SER A 781 33.21 6.31 -12.13
C SER A 781 34.41 5.46 -12.56
N ALA A 782 34.17 4.31 -13.18
CA ALA A 782 35.20 3.32 -13.51
C ALA A 782 36.05 3.76 -14.71
N ALA A 783 37.18 4.42 -14.45
CA ALA A 783 38.20 4.69 -15.45
C ALA A 783 38.71 3.40 -16.09
N THR A 784 38.82 3.40 -17.42
CA THR A 784 39.42 2.31 -18.19
C THR A 784 40.74 2.74 -18.82
N ALA A 785 41.54 1.77 -19.24
CA ALA A 785 42.76 1.96 -20.01
C ALA A 785 42.90 0.86 -21.06
N MET A 786 43.30 1.23 -22.27
CA MET A 786 43.57 0.28 -23.34
C MET A 786 44.72 -0.67 -22.95
N GLN A 787 44.58 -1.95 -23.27
CA GLN A 787 45.63 -2.93 -23.04
C GLN A 787 46.86 -2.62 -23.92
N SER A 788 48.06 -2.64 -23.33
CA SER A 788 49.30 -2.46 -24.09
C SER A 788 50.36 -3.51 -23.77
N VAL A 789 51.12 -3.91 -24.79
CA VAL A 789 52.20 -4.90 -24.71
C VAL A 789 53.40 -4.41 -25.53
N THR A 790 54.63 -4.71 -25.09
CA THR A 790 55.83 -4.39 -25.89
C THR A 790 55.80 -5.13 -27.23
N TRP A 791 55.88 -4.38 -28.33
CA TRP A 791 55.84 -4.92 -29.68
C TRP A 791 57.19 -4.82 -30.37
N THR A 792 57.62 -5.91 -30.96
CA THR A 792 58.86 -5.93 -31.73
C THR A 792 58.68 -6.79 -32.95
N GLN A 793 58.43 -6.14 -34.09
CA GLN A 793 58.49 -6.81 -35.38
C GLN A 793 59.94 -6.82 -35.88
N SER A 794 60.57 -7.98 -35.75
CA SER A 794 61.85 -8.21 -36.41
C SER A 794 61.65 -8.23 -37.94
N VAL A 795 61.91 -7.12 -38.64
CA VAL A 795 62.12 -7.10 -40.10
C VAL A 795 63.54 -7.57 -40.44
N SER A 796 63.92 -8.73 -39.89
CA SER A 796 65.28 -9.30 -39.95
C SER A 796 65.77 -9.65 -41.36
N ASN A 797 64.89 -9.62 -42.38
CA ASN A 797 65.22 -9.94 -43.76
C ASN A 797 65.50 -8.75 -44.68
N LEU A 798 65.55 -7.52 -44.16
CA LEU A 798 66.05 -6.37 -44.92
C LEU A 798 67.59 -6.36 -45.00
N ALA A 799 68.19 -7.53 -45.25
CA ALA A 799 69.62 -7.68 -45.37
C ALA A 799 70.07 -7.25 -46.78
N VAL A 800 71.05 -6.34 -46.87
CA VAL A 800 71.90 -6.26 -48.06
C VAL A 800 73.10 -7.17 -47.84
N PRO A 801 73.08 -8.46 -48.23
CA PRO A 801 74.16 -9.35 -47.85
C PRO A 801 75.44 -9.02 -48.63
N ASN A 802 76.52 -8.85 -47.89
CA ASN A 802 77.90 -8.98 -48.33
C ASN A 802 78.26 -8.17 -49.60
N THR A 803 77.78 -6.93 -49.69
CA THR A 803 77.99 -6.10 -50.88
C THR A 803 79.40 -5.53 -50.90
N ALA A 804 80.22 -5.98 -51.85
CA ALA A 804 81.59 -5.50 -52.01
C ALA A 804 81.62 -4.09 -52.60
N VAL A 805 82.43 -3.21 -52.00
CA VAL A 805 82.73 -1.87 -52.48
C VAL A 805 84.24 -1.73 -52.57
N ALA A 806 84.74 -1.27 -53.73
CA ALA A 806 86.18 -1.10 -53.95
C ALA A 806 86.74 0.08 -53.13
N THR A 807 88.05 0.08 -52.90
CA THR A 807 88.76 1.19 -52.23
C THR A 807 88.49 2.53 -52.91
N ASN A 808 88.11 3.53 -52.13
CA ASN A 808 87.81 4.90 -52.54
C ASN A 808 86.70 5.00 -53.61
N ALA A 809 85.71 4.10 -53.55
CA ALA A 809 84.56 4.06 -54.45
C ALA A 809 83.24 4.15 -53.67
N THR A 810 82.21 4.61 -54.36
CA THR A 810 80.82 4.60 -53.86
C THR A 810 80.05 3.49 -54.56
N SER A 811 79.27 2.70 -53.81
CA SER A 811 78.39 1.69 -54.39
C SER A 811 77.32 2.32 -55.27
N ALA A 812 76.74 1.55 -56.19
CA ALA A 812 75.46 1.94 -56.79
C ALA A 812 74.41 2.15 -55.69
N ALA A 813 73.45 3.05 -55.94
CA ALA A 813 72.29 3.21 -55.07
C ALA A 813 71.56 1.87 -54.98
N LYS A 814 71.27 1.45 -53.76
CA LYS A 814 70.48 0.26 -53.46
C LYS A 814 69.23 0.69 -52.74
N VAL A 815 68.12 0.05 -53.09
CA VAL A 815 66.85 0.16 -52.37
C VAL A 815 66.50 -1.22 -51.88
N THR A 816 66.22 -1.34 -50.58
CA THR A 816 65.68 -2.54 -49.97
C THR A 816 64.38 -2.21 -49.28
N SER A 817 63.33 -2.98 -49.54
CA SER A 817 62.02 -2.81 -48.91
C SER A 817 61.49 -4.11 -48.31
N GLN A 818 60.73 -4.01 -47.23
CA GLN A 818 60.05 -5.14 -46.58
C GLN A 818 58.67 -4.69 -46.09
N ASN A 819 57.68 -5.53 -46.35
CA ASN A 819 56.32 -5.32 -45.89
C ASN A 819 56.14 -5.93 -44.48
N PHE A 820 55.35 -5.29 -43.66
CA PHE A 820 54.81 -5.81 -42.40
C PHE A 820 53.38 -5.29 -42.22
N THR A 821 52.59 -5.99 -41.40
CA THR A 821 51.18 -5.67 -41.18
C THR A 821 50.97 -5.46 -39.69
N ILE A 822 50.19 -4.43 -39.34
CA ILE A 822 49.59 -4.27 -38.03
C ILE A 822 48.17 -4.82 -38.15
N ALA A 823 47.81 -5.79 -37.31
CA ALA A 823 46.50 -6.45 -37.41
C ALA A 823 45.36 -5.48 -37.03
N GLU A 824 44.14 -5.76 -37.49
CA GLU A 824 42.94 -5.06 -37.04
C GLU A 824 42.80 -5.16 -35.50
N GLY A 825 42.21 -4.13 -34.88
CA GLY A 825 42.11 -4.01 -33.43
C GLY A 825 43.45 -3.69 -32.74
N ARG A 826 44.50 -3.32 -33.48
CA ARG A 826 45.84 -3.06 -32.94
C ARG A 826 46.49 -1.82 -33.52
N GLU A 827 47.31 -1.20 -32.69
CA GLU A 827 48.14 -0.05 -33.05
C GLU A 827 49.53 -0.17 -32.46
N VAL A 828 50.49 0.58 -33.02
CA VAL A 828 51.85 0.66 -32.47
C VAL A 828 52.22 2.10 -32.18
N ASP A 829 52.37 2.44 -30.89
CA ASP A 829 52.86 3.73 -30.41
C ASP A 829 54.39 3.73 -30.19
N GLY A 830 54.99 4.91 -30.28
CA GLY A 830 56.42 5.10 -30.02
C GLY A 830 57.32 4.33 -30.99
N ALA A 831 56.87 4.12 -32.23
CA ALA A 831 57.58 3.31 -33.21
C ALA A 831 59.00 3.84 -33.47
N SER A 832 59.95 2.92 -33.58
CA SER A 832 61.36 3.21 -33.86
C SER A 832 61.96 2.18 -34.80
N ILE A 833 62.87 2.63 -35.65
CA ILE A 833 63.59 1.79 -36.60
C ILE A 833 65.04 1.69 -36.14
N THR A 834 65.48 0.49 -35.77
CA THR A 834 66.89 0.23 -35.44
C THR A 834 67.58 -0.41 -36.64
N LEU A 835 68.60 0.26 -37.16
CA LEU A 835 69.43 -0.21 -38.26
C LEU A 835 70.77 -0.70 -37.72
N ASN A 836 71.22 -1.86 -38.20
CA ASN A 836 72.52 -2.45 -37.87
C ASN A 836 73.36 -2.60 -39.13
N LEU A 837 74.44 -1.84 -39.23
CA LEU A 837 75.45 -1.95 -40.27
C LEU A 837 76.59 -2.81 -39.75
N SER A 838 77.02 -3.78 -40.54
CA SER A 838 78.25 -4.54 -40.30
C SER A 838 79.09 -4.52 -41.56
N GLY A 839 80.40 -4.39 -41.43
CA GLY A 839 81.32 -4.48 -42.55
C GLY A 839 82.47 -5.41 -42.28
N ASN A 840 83.00 -6.04 -43.32
CA ASN A 840 84.19 -6.87 -43.27
C ASN A 840 85.15 -6.45 -44.39
N ARG A 841 86.43 -6.33 -44.07
CA ARG A 841 87.49 -5.96 -45.01
C ARG A 841 87.69 -7.08 -46.02
N THR A 842 87.73 -6.74 -47.30
CA THR A 842 87.92 -7.73 -48.38
C THR A 842 89.37 -7.79 -48.87
N SER A 843 90.19 -6.76 -48.59
CA SER A 843 91.65 -6.76 -48.87
C SER A 843 92.43 -5.63 -48.14
N GLY A 844 93.75 -5.76 -47.99
CA GLY A 844 94.66 -4.70 -47.47
C GLY A 844 94.90 -4.69 -45.95
N LEU A 845 95.81 -3.83 -45.46
CA LEU A 845 96.18 -3.66 -44.03
C LEU A 845 95.77 -2.28 -43.43
N SER A 846 94.97 -1.50 -44.13
CA SER A 846 94.45 -0.20 -43.66
C SER A 846 93.28 -0.34 -42.66
N PRO A 847 93.02 0.67 -41.81
CA PRO A 847 91.81 0.73 -40.98
C PRO A 847 90.55 0.53 -41.84
N LEU A 848 89.54 -0.19 -41.33
CA LEU A 848 88.26 -0.30 -42.05
C LEU A 848 87.63 1.09 -42.04
N ASN A 849 87.33 1.62 -43.21
CA ASN A 849 86.69 2.93 -43.34
C ASN A 849 85.59 2.90 -44.39
N GLY A 850 84.37 3.27 -44.01
CA GLY A 850 83.34 3.62 -44.97
C GLY A 850 82.10 4.24 -44.37
N ASP A 851 81.45 5.09 -45.16
CA ASP A 851 80.27 5.85 -44.78
C ASP A 851 79.05 5.38 -45.60
N LEU A 852 77.99 4.99 -44.90
CA LEU A 852 76.68 4.70 -45.46
C LEU A 852 75.83 5.97 -45.39
N SER A 853 75.27 6.39 -46.52
CA SER A 853 74.34 7.53 -46.58
C SER A 853 73.11 7.20 -47.40
N GLY A 854 71.95 7.70 -46.99
CA GLY A 854 70.69 7.36 -47.62
C GLY A 854 69.45 8.01 -47.01
N THR A 855 68.30 7.40 -47.27
CA THR A 855 66.99 7.80 -46.76
C THR A 855 66.23 6.55 -46.34
N VAL A 856 65.59 6.60 -45.17
CA VAL A 856 64.63 5.59 -44.69
C VAL A 856 63.24 6.19 -44.85
N SER A 857 62.30 5.45 -45.43
CA SER A 857 60.90 5.86 -45.56
C SER A 857 59.98 4.73 -45.15
N LEU A 858 58.90 5.07 -44.43
CA LEU A 858 57.80 4.16 -44.13
C LEU A 858 56.59 4.55 -44.99
N ILE A 859 56.02 3.56 -45.66
CA ILE A 859 54.90 3.71 -46.58
C ILE A 859 53.73 2.90 -46.04
N HIS A 860 52.56 3.50 -45.84
CA HIS A 860 51.30 2.84 -45.51
C HIS A 860 50.51 2.60 -46.81
N HIS A 861 49.98 1.39 -47.01
CA HIS A 861 49.14 1.07 -48.17
C HIS A 861 47.67 1.15 -47.76
N VAL A 862 47.04 2.29 -48.06
CA VAL A 862 45.65 2.56 -47.69
C VAL A 862 44.73 2.10 -48.81
N THR A 863 43.78 1.22 -48.52
CA THR A 863 42.78 0.75 -49.50
C THR A 863 41.43 1.40 -49.21
N VAL A 864 40.92 2.20 -50.15
CA VAL A 864 39.59 2.83 -50.09
C VAL A 864 38.82 2.40 -51.33
N ASP A 865 37.58 1.92 -51.18
CA ASP A 865 36.72 1.44 -52.27
C ASP A 865 37.38 0.40 -53.20
N GLY A 866 38.23 -0.46 -52.63
CA GLY A 866 39.00 -1.47 -53.37
C GLY A 866 40.19 -0.92 -54.18
N VAL A 867 40.57 0.35 -53.98
CA VAL A 867 41.75 0.99 -54.59
C VAL A 867 42.82 1.23 -53.52
N THR A 868 43.96 0.56 -53.65
CA THR A 868 45.12 0.73 -52.76
C THR A 868 46.01 1.91 -53.20
N THR A 869 46.35 2.78 -52.27
CA THR A 869 47.23 3.96 -52.46
C THR A 869 48.39 3.94 -51.47
N ASP A 870 49.60 4.20 -51.98
CA ASP A 870 50.82 4.24 -51.17
C ASP A 870 51.04 5.64 -50.59
N VAL A 871 50.97 5.77 -49.27
CA VAL A 871 51.18 7.03 -48.55
C VAL A 871 52.47 6.96 -47.75
N THR A 872 53.43 7.85 -48.01
CA THR A 872 54.64 7.94 -47.18
C THR A 872 54.30 8.64 -45.87
N VAL A 873 54.22 7.87 -44.78
CA VAL A 873 53.82 8.36 -43.44
C VAL A 873 55.02 8.88 -42.62
N TRP A 874 56.24 8.45 -42.98
CA TRP A 874 57.45 8.91 -42.33
C TRP A 874 58.68 8.82 -43.23
N THR A 875 59.61 9.77 -43.10
CA THR A 875 60.91 9.71 -43.78
C THR A 875 62.02 10.36 -42.96
N SER A 876 63.24 9.84 -43.06
CA SER A 876 64.42 10.40 -42.39
C SER A 876 65.70 10.15 -43.16
N SER A 877 66.69 11.03 -42.99
CA SER A 877 68.03 10.83 -43.54
C SER A 877 68.78 9.75 -42.77
N LEU A 878 69.48 8.87 -43.49
CA LEU A 878 70.33 7.83 -42.92
C LEU A 878 71.80 8.22 -43.05
N THR A 879 72.55 8.13 -41.96
CA THR A 879 74.02 8.20 -41.97
C THR A 879 74.56 7.22 -40.94
N MET A 880 75.45 6.33 -41.37
CA MET A 880 76.15 5.35 -40.52
C MET A 880 77.61 5.26 -40.98
N ALA A 881 78.53 4.90 -40.11
CA ALA A 881 79.96 4.83 -40.45
C ALA A 881 80.62 3.59 -39.85
N LEU A 882 81.51 2.98 -40.62
CA LEU A 882 82.42 1.94 -40.18
C LEU A 882 83.81 2.57 -40.03
N ASP A 883 84.30 2.72 -38.80
CA ASP A 883 85.54 3.41 -38.44
C ASP A 883 86.56 2.51 -37.70
N GLY A 884 86.53 1.21 -38.01
CA GLY A 884 87.40 0.20 -37.42
C GLY A 884 88.89 0.57 -37.32
N SER A 885 89.39 0.54 -36.08
CA SER A 885 90.79 0.82 -35.72
C SER A 885 91.81 -0.14 -36.35
N LEU A 886 93.08 0.28 -36.45
CA LEU A 886 94.19 -0.54 -36.96
C LEU A 886 94.38 -1.88 -36.20
N LEU A 887 93.87 -1.97 -34.97
CA LEU A 887 93.92 -3.14 -34.11
C LEU A 887 92.64 -3.99 -34.12
N SER A 888 91.58 -3.60 -34.84
CA SER A 888 90.32 -4.35 -34.89
C SER A 888 90.37 -5.51 -35.92
N PRO A 889 89.73 -6.66 -35.62
CA PRO A 889 89.87 -7.89 -36.39
C PRO A 889 88.97 -7.87 -37.63
N SER A 890 89.45 -7.38 -38.77
CA SER A 890 88.80 -7.47 -40.10
C SER A 890 87.37 -6.90 -40.28
N SER A 891 86.58 -6.73 -39.23
CA SER A 891 85.18 -6.33 -39.25
C SER A 891 84.88 -5.19 -38.27
N ASP A 892 83.80 -4.48 -38.53
CA ASP A 892 83.28 -3.39 -37.69
C ASP A 892 81.76 -3.32 -37.80
N THR A 893 81.10 -2.67 -36.85
CA THR A 893 79.63 -2.56 -36.78
C THR A 893 79.21 -1.18 -36.27
N ASP A 894 78.12 -0.67 -36.82
CA ASP A 894 77.46 0.56 -36.37
C ASP A 894 75.95 0.33 -36.23
N THR A 895 75.34 0.95 -35.22
CA THR A 895 73.91 0.80 -34.92
C THR A 895 73.29 2.19 -34.77
N VAL A 896 72.24 2.45 -35.53
CA VAL A 896 71.48 3.71 -35.48
C VAL A 896 70.02 3.40 -35.20
N THR A 897 69.44 4.04 -34.18
CA THR A 897 68.00 4.01 -33.91
C THR A 897 67.39 5.33 -34.35
N LEU A 898 66.37 5.24 -35.22
CA LEU A 898 65.59 6.37 -35.70
C LEU A 898 64.22 6.32 -35.02
N ASN A 899 63.96 7.28 -34.14
CA ASN A 899 62.63 7.43 -33.54
C ASN A 899 61.70 8.03 -34.60
N MET A 900 60.54 7.42 -34.79
CA MET A 900 59.57 7.89 -35.76
C MET A 900 58.79 9.04 -35.14
N VAL A 901 59.18 10.27 -35.46
CA VAL A 901 58.52 11.50 -35.00
C VAL A 901 58.23 12.42 -36.18
N ASN A 902 57.05 13.07 -36.18
CA ASN A 902 56.64 14.06 -37.18
C ASN A 902 56.50 15.42 -36.51
N GLY A 903 57.51 16.30 -36.62
CA GLY A 903 57.46 17.61 -35.96
C GLY A 903 57.59 17.56 -34.42
N GLY A 904 58.13 16.47 -33.87
CA GLY A 904 58.39 16.28 -32.44
C GLY A 904 57.36 15.42 -31.71
N ILE A 905 56.22 15.12 -32.32
CA ILE A 905 55.24 14.14 -31.84
C ILE A 905 55.64 12.72 -32.32
N PRO A 906 55.65 11.70 -31.44
CA PRO A 906 55.76 10.30 -31.83
C PRO A 906 54.72 9.94 -32.89
N LEU A 907 55.13 9.15 -33.88
CA LEU A 907 54.24 8.60 -34.87
C LEU A 907 53.61 7.31 -34.34
N GLN A 908 52.29 7.29 -34.31
CA GLN A 908 51.50 6.08 -34.08
C GLN A 908 51.21 5.41 -35.42
N LEU A 909 51.24 4.08 -35.44
CA LEU A 909 50.97 3.26 -36.61
C LEU A 909 49.64 2.52 -36.38
N ALA A 910 48.60 2.93 -37.10
CA ALA A 910 47.30 2.26 -37.10
C ALA A 910 47.36 0.87 -37.75
N ALA A 911 46.30 0.07 -37.59
CA ALA A 911 46.12 -1.19 -38.32
C ALA A 911 46.30 -0.99 -39.83
N GLY A 912 46.94 -1.95 -40.49
CA GLY A 912 47.16 -1.90 -41.94
C GLY A 912 48.51 -2.43 -42.42
N ASP A 913 48.68 -2.39 -43.73
CA ASP A 913 49.87 -2.88 -44.41
C ASP A 913 50.91 -1.78 -44.61
N TYR A 914 52.14 -2.00 -44.15
CA TYR A 914 53.24 -1.04 -44.25
C TYR A 914 54.43 -1.61 -45.02
N THR A 915 55.13 -0.76 -45.76
CA THR A 915 56.44 -1.03 -46.37
C THR A 915 57.51 -0.15 -45.74
N LEU A 916 58.50 -0.76 -45.09
CA LEU A 916 59.76 -0.09 -44.73
C LEU A 916 60.69 -0.12 -45.93
N SER A 917 61.09 1.05 -46.44
CA SER A 917 61.98 1.21 -47.60
C SER A 917 63.25 1.98 -47.22
N ILE A 918 64.41 1.40 -47.51
CA ILE A 918 65.73 1.98 -47.25
C ILE A 918 66.47 2.15 -48.57
N SER A 919 66.76 3.39 -48.92
CA SER A 919 67.55 3.75 -50.10
C SER A 919 68.91 4.28 -49.68
N HIS A 920 70.01 3.63 -50.05
CA HIS A 920 71.35 4.01 -49.58
C HIS A 920 72.46 3.81 -50.61
N THR A 921 73.60 4.45 -50.33
CA THR A 921 74.89 4.22 -50.96
C THR A 921 75.96 4.05 -49.90
N MET A 922 76.98 3.24 -50.21
CA MET A 922 78.13 3.02 -49.33
C MET A 922 79.39 3.59 -49.98
N HIS A 923 80.02 4.59 -49.37
CA HIS A 923 81.33 5.07 -49.76
C HIS A 923 82.40 4.34 -48.94
N ALA A 924 83.27 3.59 -49.60
CA ALA A 924 84.31 2.82 -48.92
C ALA A 924 85.66 3.51 -49.07
N GLY A 925 86.25 4.01 -47.98
CA GLY A 925 87.64 4.47 -47.97
C GLY A 925 88.64 3.33 -48.20
N THR A 926 88.25 2.09 -47.85
CA THR A 926 89.01 0.84 -48.06
C THR A 926 88.10 -0.26 -48.57
N ALA A 927 88.60 -1.16 -49.43
CA ALA A 927 87.80 -2.27 -49.95
C ALA A 927 87.16 -3.13 -48.84
N LEU A 928 85.83 -3.20 -48.84
CA LEU A 928 85.01 -3.84 -47.80
C LEU A 928 83.81 -4.56 -48.42
N SER A 929 83.20 -5.47 -47.68
CA SER A 929 81.83 -5.93 -47.87
C SER A 929 81.00 -5.47 -46.69
N TYR A 930 79.75 -5.09 -46.90
CA TYR A 930 78.86 -4.70 -45.80
C TYR A 930 77.53 -5.46 -45.83
N ASN A 931 76.92 -5.58 -44.65
CA ASN A 931 75.54 -5.96 -44.43
C ASN A 931 74.82 -4.86 -43.67
N LEU A 932 73.62 -4.51 -44.11
CA LEU A 932 72.70 -3.64 -43.40
C LEU A 932 71.48 -4.47 -43.05
N SER A 933 70.99 -4.43 -41.81
CA SER A 933 69.70 -4.97 -41.40
C SER A 933 68.90 -3.90 -40.64
N ALA A 934 67.58 -4.08 -40.53
CA ALA A 934 66.70 -3.19 -39.78
C ALA A 934 65.71 -3.98 -38.93
N SER A 935 65.18 -3.38 -37.87
CA SER A 935 64.05 -3.86 -37.07
C SER A 935 63.14 -2.69 -36.70
N VAL A 936 61.83 -2.92 -36.64
CA VAL A 936 60.85 -1.94 -36.14
C VAL A 936 60.37 -2.41 -34.77
N ALA A 937 60.34 -1.49 -33.80
CA ALA A 937 59.86 -1.77 -32.45
C ALA A 937 59.01 -0.60 -31.95
N GLY A 938 58.07 -0.89 -31.07
CA GLY A 938 57.16 0.08 -30.45
C GLY A 938 56.37 -0.58 -29.32
N THR A 939 55.30 0.08 -28.88
CA THR A 939 54.33 -0.47 -27.92
C THR A 939 53.07 -0.79 -28.70
N GLU A 940 52.66 -2.06 -28.74
CA GLU A 940 51.38 -2.43 -29.32
C GLU A 940 50.26 -2.14 -28.32
N VAL A 941 49.23 -1.46 -28.79
CA VAL A 941 48.01 -1.13 -28.06
C VAL A 941 46.88 -1.92 -28.73
N LEU A 942 46.06 -2.60 -27.94
CA LEU A 942 44.84 -3.25 -28.43
C LEU A 942 43.71 -2.24 -28.32
N THR A 943 43.16 -1.84 -29.46
CA THR A 943 42.09 -0.82 -29.54
C THR A 943 40.72 -1.38 -29.21
N ASP A 944 40.57 -2.70 -29.18
CA ASP A 944 39.36 -3.42 -28.81
C ASP A 944 39.33 -3.84 -27.32
N ALA A 945 40.41 -3.64 -26.56
CA ALA A 945 40.53 -4.14 -25.19
C ALA A 945 40.67 -3.00 -24.17
N HIS A 946 39.54 -2.57 -23.61
CA HIS A 946 39.46 -1.54 -22.58
C HIS A 946 39.35 -2.16 -21.19
N LEU A 947 40.39 -1.99 -20.38
CA LEU A 947 40.50 -2.64 -19.08
C LEU A 947 40.22 -1.66 -17.94
N THR A 948 39.37 -2.05 -16.99
CA THR A 948 39.11 -1.27 -15.78
C THR A 948 40.39 -0.99 -14.98
N VAL A 949 40.47 0.20 -14.40
CA VAL A 949 41.48 0.56 -13.40
C VAL A 949 40.87 0.32 -12.02
N GLY A 950 41.63 -0.31 -11.11
CA GLY A 950 41.14 -0.60 -9.77
C GLY A 950 40.75 0.67 -9.01
N GLN A 951 39.48 0.75 -8.60
CA GLN A 951 38.90 1.85 -7.84
C GLN A 951 37.95 1.34 -6.76
N SER A 952 37.64 2.16 -5.76
CA SER A 952 36.79 1.76 -4.64
C SER A 952 35.74 2.81 -4.30
N VAL A 953 34.57 2.33 -3.87
CA VAL A 953 33.48 3.14 -3.28
C VAL A 953 33.14 2.58 -1.91
N ALA A 954 32.67 3.43 -1.01
CA ALA A 954 32.24 3.05 0.33
C ALA A 954 30.90 3.71 0.64
N GLY A 955 30.11 3.06 1.49
CA GLY A 955 28.80 3.54 1.92
C GLY A 955 28.28 2.69 3.07
N ASN A 956 27.00 2.83 3.38
CA ASN A 956 26.32 2.04 4.41
C ASN A 956 24.89 1.72 3.98
N ILE A 957 24.55 0.43 3.95
CA ILE A 957 23.21 -0.05 3.55
C ILE A 957 22.13 0.27 4.60
N LEU A 958 22.49 0.38 5.88
CA LEU A 958 21.49 0.55 6.94
C LEU A 958 21.12 2.02 7.17
N ASP A 959 22.08 2.94 7.09
CA ASP A 959 21.84 4.37 7.33
C ASP A 959 21.76 5.21 6.04
N GLY A 960 21.96 4.58 4.87
CA GLY A 960 21.94 5.21 3.55
C GLY A 960 23.10 6.17 3.25
N SER A 961 24.06 6.35 4.17
CA SER A 961 25.15 7.29 3.98
C SER A 961 26.08 6.87 2.84
N ASP A 962 26.50 7.86 2.04
CA ASP A 962 27.40 7.72 0.89
C ASP A 962 26.94 6.68 -0.18
N ALA A 963 25.67 6.24 -0.14
CA ALA A 963 25.09 5.21 -1.02
C ALA A 963 23.91 5.71 -1.87
N ASN A 964 23.67 7.03 -1.95
CA ASN A 964 22.47 7.63 -2.56
C ASN A 964 21.13 7.00 -2.09
N GLY A 965 21.15 6.19 -1.04
CA GLY A 965 20.04 5.40 -0.52
C GLY A 965 19.30 6.11 0.60
N THR A 966 18.05 5.73 0.82
CA THR A 966 17.29 6.12 2.02
C THR A 966 17.65 5.18 3.17
N PRO A 967 17.76 5.66 4.42
CA PRO A 967 18.01 4.79 5.55
C PRO A 967 16.97 3.67 5.67
N ASP A 968 17.44 2.48 6.02
CA ASP A 968 16.61 1.33 6.33
C ASP A 968 15.87 1.49 7.66
N THR A 969 14.71 0.85 7.76
CA THR A 969 13.98 0.71 9.02
C THR A 969 14.25 -0.67 9.61
N LEU A 970 15.00 -0.75 10.70
CA LEU A 970 15.41 -2.04 11.29
C LEU A 970 14.30 -2.76 12.10
N GLY A 971 13.24 -2.06 12.48
CA GLY A 971 12.18 -2.56 13.39
C GLY A 971 12.62 -2.65 14.87
N SER A 972 11.68 -2.74 15.81
CA SER A 972 12.00 -2.87 17.27
C SER A 972 12.73 -4.16 17.62
N LEU A 973 12.41 -5.24 16.91
CA LEU A 973 12.95 -6.56 17.14
C LEU A 973 14.15 -6.89 16.25
N HIS A 974 14.84 -5.89 15.71
CA HIS A 974 16.03 -6.08 14.89
C HIS A 974 17.01 -7.08 15.52
N SER A 975 17.17 -8.21 14.86
CA SER A 975 18.07 -9.28 15.31
C SER A 975 19.37 -9.32 14.49
N GLY A 976 19.39 -8.62 13.35
CA GLY A 976 20.54 -8.57 12.46
C GLY A 976 20.18 -8.33 11.01
N PHE A 977 21.10 -8.66 10.11
CA PHE A 977 20.83 -8.76 8.68
C PHE A 977 21.67 -9.86 8.04
N THR A 978 21.23 -10.37 6.90
CA THR A 978 22.01 -11.26 6.04
C THR A 978 22.44 -10.54 4.78
N ILE A 979 23.55 -10.95 4.18
CA ILE A 979 23.96 -10.53 2.85
C ILE A 979 24.51 -11.73 2.07
N SER A 980 24.15 -11.79 0.79
CA SER A 980 24.44 -12.93 -0.08
C SER A 980 25.39 -12.53 -1.21
N GLY A 981 26.25 -13.47 -1.63
CA GLY A 981 27.21 -13.29 -2.72
C GLY A 981 28.08 -14.53 -2.87
N GLU A 982 29.28 -14.42 -3.46
CA GLU A 982 30.18 -15.56 -3.63
C GLU A 982 31.42 -15.49 -2.73
N ASN A 983 32.01 -16.66 -2.45
CA ASN A 983 33.33 -16.75 -1.82
C ASN A 983 34.46 -16.78 -2.89
N ASN A 984 35.72 -16.88 -2.46
CA ASN A 984 36.86 -16.86 -3.40
C ASN A 984 36.91 -18.02 -4.42
N LEU A 985 36.07 -19.05 -4.25
CA LEU A 985 35.96 -20.20 -5.13
C LEU A 985 34.77 -20.09 -6.10
N GLY A 986 34.03 -18.98 -6.08
CA GLY A 986 32.81 -18.79 -6.88
C GLY A 986 31.63 -19.63 -6.38
N ILE A 987 31.57 -19.91 -5.08
CA ILE A 987 30.47 -20.63 -4.45
C ILE A 987 29.62 -19.63 -3.68
N ALA A 988 28.30 -19.66 -3.93
CA ALA A 988 27.32 -18.87 -3.20
C ALA A 988 27.48 -19.05 -1.68
N THR A 989 27.44 -17.95 -0.96
CA THR A 989 27.56 -17.87 0.49
C THR A 989 26.71 -16.73 1.01
N ASN A 990 26.05 -16.95 2.13
CA ASN A 990 25.36 -15.93 2.89
C ASN A 990 26.11 -15.69 4.20
N TRP A 991 26.17 -14.43 4.59
CA TRP A 991 26.71 -13.99 5.87
C TRP A 991 25.58 -13.39 6.70
N THR A 992 25.43 -13.86 7.93
CA THR A 992 24.52 -13.30 8.92
C THR A 992 25.31 -12.46 9.91
N PHE A 993 24.90 -11.21 10.06
CA PHE A 993 25.36 -10.26 11.06
C PHE A 993 24.32 -10.20 12.16
N HIS A 994 24.66 -10.70 13.34
CA HIS A 994 23.77 -10.72 14.50
C HIS A 994 23.90 -9.43 15.30
N SER A 995 22.81 -9.02 15.95
CA SER A 995 22.79 -7.82 16.80
C SER A 995 23.70 -7.92 18.04
N ASP A 996 24.11 -9.14 18.42
CA ASP A 996 25.12 -9.38 19.45
C ASP A 996 26.58 -9.11 18.98
N GLY A 997 26.73 -8.71 17.71
CA GLY A 997 28.01 -8.40 17.06
C GLY A 997 28.75 -9.61 16.49
N THR A 998 28.18 -10.81 16.58
CA THR A 998 28.73 -11.99 15.91
C THR A 998 28.41 -11.98 14.43
N VAL A 999 29.33 -12.52 13.62
CA VAL A 999 29.19 -12.59 12.15
C VAL A 999 29.51 -14.01 11.72
N THR A 1000 28.55 -14.71 11.13
CA THR A 1000 28.64 -16.13 10.76
C THR A 1000 28.21 -16.35 9.32
N ASN A 1001 28.87 -17.26 8.60
CA ASN A 1001 28.40 -17.71 7.29
C ASN A 1001 27.54 -18.99 7.39
N ASP A 1002 26.99 -19.46 6.26
CA ASP A 1002 26.18 -20.69 6.16
C ASP A 1002 26.84 -21.95 6.74
N THR A 1003 28.17 -21.99 6.83
CA THR A 1003 28.93 -23.12 7.40
C THR A 1003 29.18 -23.00 8.90
N GLY A 1004 28.65 -21.96 9.55
CA GLY A 1004 28.88 -21.64 10.96
C GLY A 1004 30.28 -21.09 11.25
N THR A 1005 31.03 -20.68 10.23
CA THR A 1005 32.37 -20.11 10.40
C THR A 1005 32.26 -18.62 10.72
N SER A 1006 32.88 -18.18 11.80
CA SER A 1006 32.88 -16.76 12.17
C SER A 1006 33.84 -15.94 11.31
N ALA A 1007 33.46 -14.70 10.97
CA ALA A 1007 34.33 -13.78 10.26
C ALA A 1007 35.54 -13.37 11.10
N SER A 1008 36.73 -13.31 10.48
CA SER A 1008 37.90 -12.70 11.10
C SER A 1008 37.78 -11.17 11.06
N ASN A 1009 37.74 -10.52 12.24
CA ASN A 1009 37.65 -9.06 12.44
C ASN A 1009 36.26 -8.43 12.26
N GLY A 1010 35.17 -9.20 12.26
CA GLY A 1010 33.80 -8.67 12.22
C GLY A 1010 33.33 -8.16 10.85
N ASN A 1011 34.10 -8.44 9.79
CA ASN A 1011 33.76 -8.07 8.42
C ASN A 1011 33.54 -9.32 7.55
N ALA A 1012 32.47 -9.34 6.77
CA ALA A 1012 32.30 -10.31 5.69
C ALA A 1012 33.00 -9.81 4.42
N VAL A 1013 33.52 -10.74 3.62
CA VAL A 1013 34.11 -10.46 2.30
C VAL A 1013 33.37 -11.31 1.28
N LEU A 1014 32.72 -10.66 0.33
CA LEU A 1014 32.01 -11.28 -0.78
C LEU A 1014 32.70 -10.91 -2.09
N TYR A 1015 32.83 -11.88 -2.98
CA TYR A 1015 33.40 -11.72 -4.31
C TYR A 1015 32.22 -11.56 -5.26
N GLY A 1016 32.15 -10.41 -5.94
CA GLY A 1016 31.24 -10.17 -7.05
C GLY A 1016 31.88 -10.56 -8.38
N GLU A 1017 31.15 -10.35 -9.46
CA GLU A 1017 31.61 -10.63 -10.82
C GLU A 1017 32.78 -9.72 -11.23
N TYR A 1018 32.72 -8.44 -10.85
CA TYR A 1018 33.69 -7.43 -11.26
C TYR A 1018 34.57 -6.93 -10.09
N GLY A 1019 34.21 -7.21 -8.85
CA GLY A 1019 34.89 -6.65 -7.68
C GLY A 1019 34.73 -7.43 -6.39
N ILE A 1020 35.17 -6.84 -5.29
CA ILE A 1020 35.13 -7.44 -3.95
C ILE A 1020 34.41 -6.48 -3.00
N LEU A 1021 33.33 -6.95 -2.38
CA LEU A 1021 32.58 -6.26 -1.33
C LEU A 1021 33.11 -6.67 0.04
N THR A 1022 33.43 -5.70 0.89
CA THR A 1022 33.73 -5.91 2.32
C THR A 1022 32.73 -5.13 3.15
N ILE A 1023 32.00 -5.79 4.05
CA ILE A 1023 30.91 -5.20 4.85
C ILE A 1023 31.00 -5.60 6.32
N ASN A 1024 30.63 -4.70 7.23
CA ASN A 1024 30.64 -4.90 8.68
C ASN A 1024 29.21 -5.00 9.26
N GLY A 1025 29.09 -5.37 10.55
CA GLY A 1025 27.80 -5.54 11.22
C GLY A 1025 27.00 -4.27 11.52
N GLN A 1026 27.54 -3.09 11.20
CA GLN A 1026 26.82 -1.81 11.22
C GLN A 1026 26.34 -1.39 9.82
N GLY A 1027 26.44 -2.26 8.82
CA GLY A 1027 26.04 -1.98 7.43
C GLY A 1027 27.09 -1.25 6.60
N GLY A 1028 28.15 -0.71 7.23
CA GLY A 1028 29.22 -0.01 6.53
C GLY A 1028 30.00 -0.94 5.61
N TYR A 1029 30.13 -0.57 4.34
CA TYR A 1029 30.78 -1.37 3.32
C TYR A 1029 31.84 -0.60 2.52
N THR A 1030 32.71 -1.36 1.85
CA THR A 1030 33.60 -0.89 0.79
C THR A 1030 33.57 -1.89 -0.35
N TYR A 1031 33.29 -1.42 -1.56
CA TYR A 1031 33.43 -2.19 -2.78
C TYR A 1031 34.71 -1.79 -3.50
N GLN A 1032 35.52 -2.77 -3.90
CA GLN A 1032 36.74 -2.60 -4.67
C GLN A 1032 36.58 -3.25 -6.04
N LEU A 1033 36.49 -2.43 -7.10
CA LEU A 1033 36.51 -2.88 -8.49
C LEU A 1033 37.87 -3.53 -8.80
N ASN A 1034 37.84 -4.71 -9.42
CA ASN A 1034 39.05 -5.39 -9.86
C ASN A 1034 39.65 -4.63 -11.05
N GLY A 1035 40.96 -4.38 -11.01
CA GLY A 1035 41.67 -3.84 -12.17
C GLY A 1035 41.94 -4.93 -13.21
N GLY A 1036 41.78 -4.61 -14.49
CA GLY A 1036 42.02 -5.55 -15.59
C GLY A 1036 40.78 -6.28 -16.11
N VAL A 1037 39.57 -5.90 -15.67
CA VAL A 1037 38.31 -6.41 -16.23
C VAL A 1037 38.09 -5.73 -17.58
N ASN A 1038 37.90 -6.50 -18.64
CA ASN A 1038 37.57 -5.93 -19.95
C ASN A 1038 36.11 -5.44 -19.93
N THR A 1039 35.82 -4.26 -20.49
CA THR A 1039 34.45 -3.74 -20.63
C THR A 1039 33.53 -4.72 -21.36
N ASP A 1040 34.06 -5.52 -22.30
CA ASP A 1040 33.31 -6.60 -22.97
C ASP A 1040 32.76 -7.68 -22.03
N ALA A 1041 33.37 -7.83 -20.85
CA ALA A 1041 32.93 -8.79 -19.84
C ALA A 1041 31.86 -8.20 -18.90
N ILE A 1042 31.57 -6.90 -19.00
CA ILE A 1042 30.63 -6.18 -18.13
C ILE A 1042 29.23 -6.22 -18.76
N THR A 1043 28.60 -7.39 -18.67
CA THR A 1043 27.32 -7.68 -19.34
C THR A 1043 26.09 -7.56 -18.44
N SER A 1044 26.27 -7.34 -17.14
CA SER A 1044 25.18 -7.25 -16.15
C SER A 1044 25.51 -6.22 -15.06
N LYS A 1045 24.50 -5.78 -14.30
CA LYS A 1045 24.72 -4.95 -13.12
C LYS A 1045 25.10 -5.81 -11.91
N GLU A 1046 26.12 -5.38 -11.18
CA GLU A 1046 26.62 -6.06 -9.99
C GLU A 1046 25.72 -5.73 -8.81
N THR A 1047 25.09 -6.75 -8.24
CA THR A 1047 24.08 -6.60 -7.21
C THR A 1047 24.34 -7.58 -6.06
N PHE A 1048 24.26 -7.08 -4.82
CA PHE A 1048 24.33 -7.89 -3.61
C PHE A 1048 23.00 -7.78 -2.86
N THR A 1049 22.31 -8.91 -2.71
CA THR A 1049 21.04 -8.95 -1.97
C THR A 1049 21.30 -9.05 -0.48
N TYR A 1050 20.60 -8.24 0.31
CA TYR A 1050 20.64 -8.27 1.76
C TYR A 1050 19.22 -8.33 2.34
N THR A 1051 19.09 -8.94 3.53
CA THR A 1051 17.80 -9.12 4.19
C THR A 1051 17.92 -8.69 5.65
N LEU A 1052 17.14 -7.70 6.06
CA LEU A 1052 16.95 -7.34 7.46
C LEU A 1052 16.14 -8.44 8.15
N ILE A 1053 16.54 -8.82 9.36
CA ILE A 1053 15.88 -9.87 10.13
C ILE A 1053 15.44 -9.35 11.50
N SER A 1054 14.25 -9.76 11.91
CA SER A 1054 13.65 -9.50 13.21
C SER A 1054 13.60 -10.79 14.04
N SER A 1055 13.63 -10.68 15.36
CA SER A 1055 13.65 -11.86 16.25
C SER A 1055 12.34 -12.63 16.31
N ASP A 1056 11.23 -12.03 15.85
CA ASP A 1056 9.91 -12.64 15.70
C ASP A 1056 9.74 -13.38 14.35
N GLY A 1057 10.76 -13.37 13.49
CA GLY A 1057 10.71 -13.98 12.15
C GLY A 1057 10.34 -13.00 11.03
N GLY A 1058 10.01 -11.74 11.35
CA GLY A 1058 9.84 -10.69 10.35
C GLY A 1058 11.13 -10.47 9.54
N SER A 1059 11.00 -10.21 8.23
CA SER A 1059 12.14 -9.90 7.38
C SER A 1059 11.79 -8.98 6.22
N SER A 1060 12.77 -8.27 5.70
CA SER A 1060 12.64 -7.39 4.54
C SER A 1060 13.92 -7.42 3.71
N THR A 1061 13.79 -7.49 2.38
CA THR A 1061 14.91 -7.74 1.46
C THR A 1061 15.07 -6.59 0.49
N ALA A 1062 16.32 -6.19 0.26
CA ALA A 1062 16.71 -5.16 -0.69
C ALA A 1062 18.06 -5.51 -1.34
N ASN A 1063 18.47 -4.69 -2.31
CA ASN A 1063 19.65 -4.88 -3.12
C ASN A 1063 20.61 -3.70 -2.98
N LEU A 1064 21.89 -4.00 -2.76
CA LEU A 1064 22.99 -3.08 -2.99
C LEU A 1064 23.48 -3.24 -4.43
N THR A 1065 23.19 -2.26 -5.28
CA THR A 1065 23.67 -2.20 -6.66
C THR A 1065 24.95 -1.37 -6.75
N ILE A 1066 26.00 -1.92 -7.35
CA ILE A 1066 27.23 -1.19 -7.62
C ILE A 1066 27.16 -0.63 -9.04
N ASP A 1067 27.07 0.68 -9.17
CA ASP A 1067 26.81 1.36 -10.44
C ASP A 1067 28.10 1.97 -11.03
N LEU A 1068 28.74 1.23 -11.94
CA LEU A 1068 30.16 1.39 -12.29
C LEU A 1068 30.50 2.55 -13.24
N HIS A 1069 29.54 3.17 -13.91
CA HIS A 1069 29.74 4.24 -14.93
C HIS A 1069 31.09 4.23 -15.65
N PRO A 1070 31.39 3.21 -16.48
CA PRO A 1070 32.66 3.10 -17.19
C PRO A 1070 33.02 4.36 -17.98
N GLN A 1071 34.28 4.79 -17.88
CA GLN A 1071 34.84 5.93 -18.61
C GLN A 1071 35.82 5.37 -19.64
N ILE A 1072 35.37 5.33 -20.90
CA ILE A 1072 36.04 4.64 -21.99
C ILE A 1072 36.66 5.67 -22.93
N ALA A 1073 37.98 5.56 -23.12
CA ALA A 1073 38.75 6.49 -23.92
C ALA A 1073 39.48 5.76 -25.05
N GLY A 1074 39.26 6.23 -26.28
CA GLY A 1074 39.89 5.74 -27.49
C GLY A 1074 41.27 6.35 -27.75
N SER A 1075 41.80 6.00 -28.90
CA SER A 1075 43.09 6.39 -29.45
C SER A 1075 42.97 7.66 -30.33
N VAL A 1076 43.89 7.83 -31.28
CA VAL A 1076 43.80 8.87 -32.33
C VAL A 1076 43.68 8.27 -33.73
N ASN A 1077 43.35 6.98 -33.82
CA ASN A 1077 42.94 6.34 -35.07
C ASN A 1077 41.61 5.61 -34.84
N ASP A 1078 41.12 4.92 -35.87
CA ASP A 1078 39.81 4.29 -35.88
C ASP A 1078 39.70 3.19 -34.81
N ASP A 1079 38.90 3.45 -33.77
CA ASP A 1079 38.64 2.53 -32.66
C ASP A 1079 37.30 1.81 -32.80
N SER A 1080 37.18 0.63 -32.18
CA SER A 1080 35.92 -0.13 -32.09
C SER A 1080 35.70 -0.58 -30.65
N VAL A 1081 34.62 -0.13 -30.03
CA VAL A 1081 34.32 -0.34 -28.61
C VAL A 1081 32.90 -0.84 -28.44
N HIS A 1082 32.67 -1.70 -27.45
CA HIS A 1082 31.35 -2.18 -27.06
C HIS A 1082 30.82 -1.43 -25.82
N SER A 1083 29.51 -1.16 -25.81
CA SER A 1083 28.79 -0.68 -24.63
C SER A 1083 28.65 -1.79 -23.56
N THR A 1084 28.44 -1.38 -22.32
CA THR A 1084 28.25 -2.25 -21.15
C THR A 1084 26.80 -2.21 -20.66
N ALA A 1085 26.49 -2.97 -19.61
CA ALA A 1085 25.18 -2.89 -18.94
C ALA A 1085 24.98 -1.62 -18.07
N TYR A 1086 25.96 -0.71 -18.04
CA TYR A 1086 25.94 0.52 -17.24
C TYR A 1086 25.95 1.76 -18.12
N ASP A 1087 25.65 2.91 -17.52
CA ASP A 1087 25.68 4.21 -18.20
C ASP A 1087 27.16 4.61 -18.45
N ASP A 1088 27.62 4.36 -19.67
CA ASP A 1088 29.00 4.56 -20.07
C ASP A 1088 29.26 6.00 -20.53
N THR A 1089 30.52 6.45 -20.43
CA THR A 1089 30.98 7.70 -21.05
C THR A 1089 32.14 7.43 -22.00
N PHE A 1090 31.93 7.74 -23.28
CA PHE A 1090 32.90 7.58 -24.36
C PHE A 1090 33.60 8.90 -24.71
N SER A 1091 34.92 8.85 -24.80
CA SER A 1091 35.77 9.87 -25.42
C SER A 1091 36.73 9.18 -26.38
N MET A 1092 36.29 8.97 -27.62
CA MET A 1092 36.97 8.12 -28.58
C MET A 1092 38.14 8.82 -29.29
N GLY A 1093 38.25 10.15 -29.16
CA GLY A 1093 39.37 10.90 -29.64
C GLY A 1093 39.22 11.30 -31.11
N ALA A 1094 40.16 10.88 -31.95
CA ALA A 1094 40.12 11.19 -33.37
C ALA A 1094 40.23 9.92 -34.20
N GLY A 1095 39.38 9.78 -35.21
CA GLY A 1095 39.34 8.57 -36.02
C GLY A 1095 37.94 8.46 -36.61
N ALA A 1096 37.68 7.45 -37.43
CA ALA A 1096 36.33 7.01 -37.71
C ALA A 1096 35.97 5.93 -36.68
N ASP A 1097 35.51 6.34 -35.50
CA ASP A 1097 35.37 5.46 -34.34
C ASP A 1097 34.00 4.77 -34.33
N THR A 1098 33.92 3.51 -33.92
CA THR A 1098 32.68 2.72 -33.89
C THR A 1098 32.31 2.30 -32.47
N LEU A 1099 31.12 2.70 -32.01
CA LEU A 1099 30.50 2.18 -30.79
C LEU A 1099 29.46 1.12 -31.14
N VAL A 1100 29.62 -0.09 -30.62
CA VAL A 1100 28.75 -1.24 -30.89
C VAL A 1100 27.89 -1.55 -29.66
N TYR A 1101 26.59 -1.69 -29.88
CA TYR A 1101 25.63 -2.14 -28.89
C TYR A 1101 25.29 -3.61 -29.10
N ASN A 1102 25.55 -4.43 -28.09
CA ASN A 1102 25.24 -5.86 -28.09
C ASN A 1102 23.93 -6.14 -27.34
N LEU A 1103 23.28 -7.27 -27.64
CA LEU A 1103 22.13 -7.72 -26.85
C LEU A 1103 22.61 -8.42 -25.57
N LEU A 1104 22.48 -7.74 -24.43
CA LEU A 1104 22.87 -8.20 -23.10
C LEU A 1104 21.69 -8.78 -22.30
N ALA A 1105 20.51 -8.18 -22.44
CA ALA A 1105 19.25 -8.63 -21.83
C ALA A 1105 18.05 -8.33 -22.74
N ASP A 1106 16.90 -8.97 -22.49
CA ASP A 1106 15.69 -8.74 -23.28
C ASP A 1106 14.82 -7.63 -22.69
N ASP A 1107 15.34 -6.40 -22.71
CA ASP A 1107 14.63 -5.18 -22.28
C ASP A 1107 14.61 -4.11 -23.39
N ASN A 1108 14.11 -2.91 -23.08
CA ASN A 1108 13.94 -1.82 -24.04
C ASN A 1108 15.26 -1.33 -24.69
N THR A 1109 16.39 -1.39 -23.99
CA THR A 1109 17.72 -1.00 -24.50
C THR A 1109 18.58 -2.21 -24.88
N GLY A 1110 18.04 -3.43 -24.72
CA GLY A 1110 18.77 -4.67 -24.92
C GLY A 1110 19.76 -4.97 -23.78
N GLY A 1111 19.52 -4.45 -22.58
CA GLY A 1111 20.36 -4.58 -21.40
C GLY A 1111 21.52 -3.59 -21.31
N ASN A 1112 21.63 -2.66 -22.26
CA ASN A 1112 22.68 -1.62 -22.28
C ASN A 1112 22.25 -0.40 -21.46
N GLY A 1113 23.24 0.37 -20.97
CA GLY A 1113 23.00 1.62 -20.26
C GLY A 1113 22.53 2.78 -21.15
N SER A 1114 22.24 3.90 -20.50
CA SER A 1114 21.99 5.18 -21.15
C SER A 1114 23.30 5.96 -21.27
N ASP A 1115 23.97 5.82 -22.41
CA ASP A 1115 25.36 6.24 -22.55
C ASP A 1115 25.52 7.71 -22.95
N ILE A 1116 26.77 8.20 -22.82
CA ILE A 1116 27.18 9.53 -23.27
C ILE A 1116 28.40 9.40 -24.17
N TRP A 1117 28.37 9.99 -25.36
CA TRP A 1117 29.56 10.19 -26.19
C TRP A 1117 29.93 11.67 -26.24
N SER A 1118 31.09 12.00 -25.71
CA SER A 1118 31.54 13.38 -25.46
C SER A 1118 32.19 14.08 -26.65
N ASP A 1119 32.75 13.34 -27.62
CA ASP A 1119 33.51 13.85 -28.76
C ASP A 1119 33.05 13.32 -30.12
N PHE A 1120 31.84 12.76 -30.21
CA PHE A 1120 31.25 12.23 -31.45
C PHE A 1120 31.30 13.23 -32.61
N SER A 1121 31.75 12.76 -33.78
CA SER A 1121 32.04 13.58 -34.94
C SER A 1121 31.65 12.92 -36.25
N VAL A 1122 30.51 13.37 -36.77
CA VAL A 1122 30.03 13.08 -38.14
C VAL A 1122 31.08 13.40 -39.21
N ALA A 1123 31.93 14.39 -38.98
CA ALA A 1123 32.95 14.81 -39.95
C ALA A 1123 34.19 13.89 -39.96
N GLN A 1124 34.47 13.19 -38.86
CA GLN A 1124 35.58 12.24 -38.76
C GLN A 1124 35.16 10.84 -39.21
N GLY A 1125 33.86 10.54 -39.17
CA GLY A 1125 33.28 9.28 -39.63
C GLY A 1125 32.86 8.37 -38.48
N ASP A 1126 32.52 8.92 -37.33
CA ASP A 1126 32.12 8.11 -36.18
C ASP A 1126 30.79 7.39 -36.42
N HIS A 1127 30.70 6.15 -35.93
CA HIS A 1127 29.64 5.19 -36.17
C HIS A 1127 29.04 4.67 -34.86
N ILE A 1128 27.74 4.42 -34.88
CA ILE A 1128 27.00 3.77 -33.81
C ILE A 1128 26.31 2.54 -34.43
N ASP A 1129 26.75 1.35 -34.05
CA ASP A 1129 26.19 0.08 -34.50
C ASP A 1129 25.17 -0.44 -33.47
N VAL A 1130 23.89 -0.44 -33.87
CA VAL A 1130 22.76 -0.96 -33.08
C VAL A 1130 22.16 -2.23 -33.70
N SER A 1131 22.82 -2.82 -34.70
CA SER A 1131 22.26 -3.89 -35.52
C SER A 1131 21.85 -5.12 -34.70
N ALA A 1132 22.56 -5.43 -33.62
CA ALA A 1132 22.25 -6.54 -32.72
C ALA A 1132 21.00 -6.29 -31.85
N LEU A 1133 20.57 -5.04 -31.69
CA LEU A 1133 19.41 -4.67 -30.87
C LEU A 1133 18.09 -4.76 -31.62
N LEU A 1134 18.12 -4.60 -32.95
CA LEU A 1134 16.92 -4.46 -33.78
C LEU A 1134 16.24 -5.81 -34.06
N VAL A 1135 14.95 -5.88 -33.77
CA VAL A 1135 14.10 -7.07 -33.95
C VAL A 1135 13.22 -6.89 -35.18
N GLY A 1136 13.37 -7.80 -36.15
CA GLY A 1136 12.53 -7.81 -37.36
C GLY A 1136 12.84 -6.72 -38.40
N TRP A 1137 13.89 -5.93 -38.20
CA TRP A 1137 14.33 -4.95 -39.19
C TRP A 1137 14.86 -5.64 -40.47
N ASN A 1138 14.54 -5.06 -41.62
CA ASN A 1138 14.82 -5.64 -42.94
C ASN A 1138 16.16 -5.16 -43.56
N GLY A 1139 16.96 -4.41 -42.81
CA GLY A 1139 18.22 -3.82 -43.30
C GLY A 1139 18.06 -2.62 -44.23
N SER A 1140 16.85 -2.04 -44.35
CA SER A 1140 16.59 -0.90 -45.23
C SER A 1140 16.67 0.42 -44.46
N SER A 1141 17.46 1.37 -44.95
CA SER A 1141 17.54 2.74 -44.40
C SER A 1141 16.18 3.44 -44.37
N ASP A 1142 15.31 3.16 -45.35
CA ASP A 1142 13.98 3.77 -45.47
C ASP A 1142 13.04 3.39 -44.30
N THR A 1143 13.30 2.28 -43.61
CA THR A 1143 12.49 1.77 -42.49
C THR A 1143 13.16 1.98 -41.14
N LEU A 1144 14.42 2.43 -41.10
CA LEU A 1144 15.19 2.60 -39.87
C LEU A 1144 14.58 3.65 -38.94
N GLY A 1145 13.90 4.66 -39.49
CA GLY A 1145 13.20 5.69 -38.70
C GLY A 1145 12.03 5.18 -37.86
N ASN A 1146 11.58 3.93 -38.06
CA ASN A 1146 10.63 3.29 -37.14
C ASN A 1146 11.31 2.80 -35.86
N TYR A 1147 12.61 2.53 -35.91
CA TYR A 1147 13.39 1.94 -34.82
C TYR A 1147 14.27 2.97 -34.11
N ILE A 1148 14.78 3.97 -34.83
CA ILE A 1148 15.69 4.97 -34.28
C ILE A 1148 15.07 6.36 -34.40
N THR A 1149 15.05 7.07 -33.27
CA THR A 1149 14.57 8.44 -33.20
C THR A 1149 15.67 9.36 -32.66
N LEU A 1150 15.74 10.56 -33.24
CA LEU A 1150 16.69 11.59 -32.82
C LEU A 1150 15.92 12.75 -32.22
N SER A 1151 16.37 13.23 -31.07
CA SER A 1151 15.90 14.49 -30.49
C SER A 1151 17.07 15.41 -30.18
N TYR A 1152 16.87 16.72 -30.31
CA TYR A 1152 17.90 17.70 -30.00
C TYR A 1152 17.49 18.51 -28.78
N VAL A 1153 18.23 18.34 -27.68
CA VAL A 1153 17.86 18.99 -26.43
C VAL A 1153 19.05 19.36 -25.56
N GLY A 1154 18.96 20.52 -24.93
CA GLY A 1154 20.02 21.01 -24.04
C GLY A 1154 21.35 21.30 -24.74
N GLY A 1155 21.39 21.31 -26.07
CA GLY A 1155 22.63 21.43 -26.84
C GLY A 1155 23.19 20.09 -27.35
N ASN A 1156 22.54 18.97 -27.04
CA ASN A 1156 22.98 17.61 -27.36
C ASN A 1156 21.99 16.92 -28.31
N THR A 1157 22.46 15.96 -29.09
CA THR A 1157 21.58 15.02 -29.81
C THR A 1157 21.39 13.77 -28.98
N VAL A 1158 20.15 13.39 -28.69
CA VAL A 1158 19.79 12.15 -28.00
C VAL A 1158 19.27 11.17 -29.03
N VAL A 1159 19.85 9.96 -29.03
CA VAL A 1159 19.48 8.83 -29.86
C VAL A 1159 18.65 7.88 -29.00
N SER A 1160 17.42 7.62 -29.41
CA SER A 1160 16.52 6.67 -28.75
C SER A 1160 16.20 5.52 -29.69
N ILE A 1161 16.05 4.33 -29.11
CA ILE A 1161 15.79 3.08 -29.81
C ILE A 1161 14.41 2.52 -29.43
N ASP A 1162 13.66 2.08 -30.42
CA ASP A 1162 12.54 1.17 -30.35
C ASP A 1162 12.99 -0.13 -31.04
N ARG A 1163 13.25 -1.17 -30.25
CA ARG A 1163 13.86 -2.41 -30.76
C ARG A 1163 12.97 -3.14 -31.75
N ASP A 1164 11.64 -3.04 -31.65
CA ASP A 1164 10.71 -3.74 -32.54
C ASP A 1164 10.14 -2.85 -33.65
N GLY A 1165 10.29 -1.53 -33.52
CA GLY A 1165 9.87 -0.53 -34.51
C GLY A 1165 8.36 -0.41 -34.64
N THR A 1166 7.61 -0.87 -33.65
CA THR A 1166 6.14 -0.89 -33.63
C THR A 1166 5.53 0.23 -32.79
N GLY A 1167 6.35 1.07 -32.15
CA GLY A 1167 5.92 2.19 -31.33
C GLY A 1167 5.43 1.78 -29.94
N GLY A 1168 6.03 0.74 -29.33
CA GLY A 1168 5.74 0.36 -27.94
C GLY A 1168 4.81 -0.83 -27.73
N ASN A 1169 4.70 -1.79 -28.66
CA ASN A 1169 3.85 -2.98 -28.42
C ASN A 1169 4.58 -4.09 -27.65
N THR A 1170 5.84 -4.40 -27.97
CA THR A 1170 6.64 -5.38 -27.21
C THR A 1170 7.83 -4.75 -26.51
N HIS A 1171 8.49 -3.77 -27.14
CA HIS A 1171 9.56 -2.98 -26.56
C HIS A 1171 9.18 -1.50 -26.60
N GLN A 1172 9.30 -0.80 -25.47
CA GLN A 1172 9.04 0.64 -25.42
C GLN A 1172 10.25 1.41 -25.95
N PRO A 1173 10.04 2.54 -26.66
CA PRO A 1173 11.14 3.42 -27.04
C PRO A 1173 11.91 3.92 -25.81
N ALA A 1174 13.24 3.78 -25.81
CA ALA A 1174 14.12 4.18 -24.72
C ALA A 1174 15.34 4.96 -25.22
N THR A 1175 15.89 5.85 -24.39
CA THR A 1175 17.16 6.53 -24.70
C THR A 1175 18.31 5.53 -24.66
N LEU A 1176 19.11 5.52 -25.71
CA LEU A 1176 20.30 4.65 -25.80
C LEU A 1176 21.58 5.45 -25.57
N ILE A 1177 21.72 6.60 -26.24
CA ILE A 1177 22.94 7.42 -26.15
C ILE A 1177 22.69 8.90 -26.34
N THR A 1178 23.42 9.72 -25.59
CA THR A 1178 23.47 11.17 -25.73
C THR A 1178 24.80 11.60 -26.34
N LEU A 1179 24.74 12.25 -27.50
CA LEU A 1179 25.87 12.84 -28.21
C LEU A 1179 26.05 14.29 -27.75
N GLN A 1180 27.06 14.52 -26.90
CA GLN A 1180 27.23 15.78 -26.20
C GLN A 1180 27.75 16.89 -27.12
N GLY A 1181 27.07 18.04 -27.14
CA GLY A 1181 27.49 19.20 -27.92
C GLY A 1181 27.38 19.04 -29.45
N VAL A 1182 26.78 17.94 -29.92
CA VAL A 1182 26.55 17.65 -31.34
C VAL A 1182 25.11 18.01 -31.68
N HIS A 1183 24.90 18.61 -32.85
CA HIS A 1183 23.57 18.87 -33.40
C HIS A 1183 23.42 18.19 -34.76
N ILE A 1184 22.70 17.06 -34.76
CA ILE A 1184 22.33 16.31 -35.97
C ILE A 1184 20.92 16.71 -36.37
N ASN A 1185 20.74 17.16 -37.62
CA ASN A 1185 19.49 17.74 -38.10
C ASN A 1185 18.49 16.68 -38.60
N SER A 1186 18.96 15.49 -39.00
CA SER A 1186 18.12 14.40 -39.49
C SER A 1186 18.78 13.03 -39.34
N LEU A 1187 17.97 11.97 -39.25
CA LEU A 1187 18.49 10.59 -39.30
C LEU A 1187 19.26 10.33 -40.60
N ASP A 1188 18.83 10.91 -41.73
CA ASP A 1188 19.56 10.87 -42.99
C ASP A 1188 20.96 11.52 -42.89
N GLU A 1189 21.18 12.49 -42.00
CA GLU A 1189 22.52 13.09 -41.82
C GLU A 1189 23.45 12.11 -41.12
N LEU A 1190 22.93 11.30 -40.19
CA LEU A 1190 23.66 10.21 -39.55
C LEU A 1190 23.90 9.05 -40.55
N ILE A 1191 22.93 8.73 -41.42
CA ILE A 1191 23.03 7.65 -42.43
C ILE A 1191 23.91 8.03 -43.63
N ASP A 1192 23.82 9.25 -44.16
CA ASP A 1192 24.49 9.66 -45.41
C ASP A 1192 26.00 9.79 -45.25
N THR A 1193 26.48 10.11 -44.05
CA THR A 1193 27.91 10.00 -43.68
C THR A 1193 28.36 8.57 -43.39
N ASN A 1194 27.42 7.62 -43.20
CA ASN A 1194 27.66 6.19 -42.99
C ASN A 1194 27.71 5.37 -44.29
N ASN A 1195 27.97 5.98 -45.46
CA ASN A 1195 28.05 5.26 -46.73
C ASN A 1195 29.35 4.43 -46.88
N SER A 1196 29.45 3.28 -46.19
CA SER A 1196 29.65 1.95 -46.80
C SER A 1196 30.00 0.84 -45.78
N ASN A 1197 29.01 0.32 -45.05
CA ASN A 1197 28.65 -1.11 -44.97
C ASN A 1197 27.61 -1.36 -43.89
#